data_AF-A0A942JEG1-F1
#
_entry.id   AF-A0A942JEG1-F1
#
_cell.length_a   1.000
_cell.length_b   1.000
_cell.length_c   1.000
_cell.angle_alpha   90.00
_cell.angle_beta   90.00
_cell.angle_gamma   90.00
#
_symmetry.space_group_name_H-M   'P 1'
#
loop_
_entity.id
_entity.type
_entity.pdbx_description
1 polymer ?
#
loop_
_entity_poly.entity_id
_entity_poly.type
_entity_poly.pdbx_seq_one_letter_code
_entity_poly.pdbx_strand_id
1 'polypeptide(L)'
;MEQINITINGKEIITSPGKTILEVVNENKIDEIPTLCHDNRLEHFTSCFLCVVEIEGMNKLVPSCSTMIQNGMKILTHSKTVVESRKTALELLMSNHYADCIGPCKNNCPAGVDAQTYIALISMGKYEEALKLVKENNPLPLSIGRVCVRDCETACRRNIIDEPVAVNALKRFIADEDAVHKWKPVLKERKNKKVAVIGGGPSGLSCAYYLTIEGYSVTIFEKLPKLGGMLRYGIPEYRLPKKILDTEINWILSLGVEVKTNVELGIDFSIKDLLRSGYDSVFIGVGAHKASKLGLDGEDRIYGIFRGIDFLREITLSYIPQLHGKVIVVGGGNTAIDAARTALRCGAEEVKIVYRRSIHEMPANHEEIEAAQKEGIEILFLTNPKSIIADNNKLKAIECLKMELVEGKPGERPKPVPKAGSEFIIDCDFLIGAIGQAVDTGFVKFDNDCSLEKWGTVHVDNDTMETSIPGVFAGGDVVTGPLTAIMSIAQGKKAAKSIMGYFQTGHVNKSSTKYYSLKNKLTKITDREFEHVKKLAREKMKEISVTDRTHNFQEVELGFSETQCQFEAGRCLECGCSEYSDCQLRKYCDEYNIDISEFVGETKKYLVDGRHPFILMDPNKCINCGRCVRTCAEVLKVSALGFVYRGFKSVVKPAMEKALSDTNCIGCGNCIDACPTGAISEKYPFKILGTLPKENNETICNFCSIGCKINLKKINDEIFYVANTTDSIKNSHNDGFLCSKGRFGYRYLLEKNRILNPMVRKHGLIYNVKIDEALPYVELKLKSIIDEYGKDSVAIMASPKLSNEELYLLQKFARVGLNNNNISSFSNMLYGFEQNSLDDIAGFTSSTVTMDEIKNADVIVVINSNLSDENLVMELKIKAAQKKGAKLILINSSEISLAKYADLWIDTKKGTNTILINNLIKRCIADNVVDHHFLSRHQTDVNKLQKELAETKEEDIYRYCELDKEKYSEFLNCLTNINANIIFISNLDSTSDKSINDIKSVGNFLHLTGRIGKPDNGIIILREFNNSVGFSEMGSSPGYLPGYVKQSEVNEIKRISETWNIDLTNIFVDTDLARKLRRGEIKAILIFGEDPLIIRNNKKYFSGIEFMVVCDSFHTDTTAEADVILPAATYIEQSGSFTRCDNIVQLAPRIISGLHDYENWSIIVKLARYFSKEFNFNSVDEIMNEIRRVNRYYKYGGINKSWIKEYFNNGYNQQVINFAATKIDLSTFDPVKPVIHYQENYYFSNVKSKLV
;
A
#
# COMPACT_ATOMS: atom_id res chain seq x y z
N MET A 1 -8.87 -39.06 24.81
CA MET A 1 -9.76 -38.38 23.86
C MET A 1 -9.98 -39.31 22.69
N GLU A 2 -11.23 -39.60 22.33
CA GLU A 2 -11.55 -40.39 21.13
C GLU A 2 -10.95 -39.71 19.90
N GLN A 3 -10.16 -40.44 19.12
CA GLN A 3 -9.61 -39.96 17.85
C GLN A 3 -10.56 -40.32 16.71
N ILE A 4 -10.81 -39.37 15.82
CA ILE A 4 -11.63 -39.54 14.63
C ILE A 4 -10.70 -39.81 13.44
N ASN A 5 -10.97 -40.88 12.67
CA ASN A 5 -10.29 -41.17 11.42
C ASN A 5 -11.19 -40.82 10.23
N ILE A 6 -10.68 -40.02 9.29
CA ILE A 6 -11.37 -39.59 8.07
C ILE A 6 -10.43 -39.70 6.86
N THR A 7 -11.00 -39.72 5.67
CA THR A 7 -10.26 -39.66 4.41
C THR A 7 -10.60 -38.35 3.68
N ILE A 8 -9.60 -37.56 3.30
CA ILE A 8 -9.79 -36.33 2.50
C ILE A 8 -8.94 -36.46 1.24
N ASN A 9 -9.57 -36.40 0.06
CA ASN A 9 -8.90 -36.57 -1.24
C ASN A 9 -8.01 -37.84 -1.30
N GLY A 10 -8.49 -38.94 -0.71
CA GLY A 10 -7.75 -40.21 -0.64
C GLY A 10 -6.67 -40.29 0.45
N LYS A 11 -6.44 -39.22 1.23
CA LYS A 11 -5.48 -39.20 2.35
C LYS A 11 -6.17 -39.44 3.69
N GLU A 12 -5.70 -40.41 4.45
CA GLU A 12 -6.17 -40.66 5.83
C GLU A 12 -5.64 -39.61 6.81
N ILE A 13 -6.53 -39.10 7.67
CA ILE A 13 -6.24 -38.07 8.66
C ILE A 13 -6.86 -38.47 10.00
N ILE A 14 -6.03 -38.43 11.04
CA ILE A 14 -6.46 -38.63 12.42
C ILE A 14 -6.56 -37.27 13.10
N THR A 15 -7.71 -36.97 13.69
CA THR A 15 -7.98 -35.65 14.28
C THR A 15 -8.91 -35.75 15.49
N SER A 16 -9.03 -34.67 16.26
CA SER A 16 -9.88 -34.59 17.45
C SER A 16 -11.32 -34.20 17.09
N PRO A 17 -12.34 -34.70 17.82
CA PRO A 17 -13.73 -34.32 17.64
C PRO A 17 -13.97 -32.81 17.84
N GLY A 18 -15.11 -32.32 17.32
CA GLY A 18 -15.54 -30.93 17.50
C GLY A 18 -14.96 -29.93 16.49
N LYS A 19 -14.27 -30.40 15.45
CA LYS A 19 -13.76 -29.57 14.36
C LYS A 19 -14.65 -29.64 13.12
N THR A 20 -14.67 -28.59 12.33
CA THR A 20 -15.29 -28.57 11.00
C THR A 20 -14.36 -29.17 9.95
N ILE A 21 -14.92 -29.58 8.81
CA ILE A 21 -14.12 -30.06 7.67
C ILE A 21 -13.09 -29.01 7.23
N LEU A 22 -13.48 -27.73 7.15
CA LEU A 22 -12.59 -26.65 6.72
C LEU A 22 -11.39 -26.48 7.66
N GLU A 23 -11.63 -26.51 8.98
CA GLU A 23 -10.55 -26.41 9.97
C GLU A 23 -9.55 -27.55 9.81
N VAL A 24 -10.03 -28.79 9.66
CA VAL A 24 -9.15 -29.96 9.50
C VAL A 24 -8.34 -29.88 8.20
N VAL A 25 -8.95 -29.43 7.09
CA VAL A 25 -8.25 -29.24 5.82
C VAL A 25 -7.14 -28.18 5.95
N ASN A 26 -7.43 -27.05 6.59
CA ASN A 26 -6.48 -25.95 6.78
C ASN A 26 -5.34 -26.34 7.74
N GLU A 27 -5.64 -26.94 8.89
CA GLU A 27 -4.64 -27.35 9.88
C GLU A 27 -3.64 -28.37 9.31
N ASN A 28 -4.14 -29.30 8.49
CA ASN A 28 -3.32 -30.36 7.89
C ASN A 28 -2.75 -29.98 6.51
N LYS A 29 -3.02 -28.76 6.03
CA LYS A 29 -2.59 -28.23 4.73
C LYS A 29 -2.84 -29.21 3.58
N ILE A 30 -4.04 -29.80 3.56
CA ILE A 30 -4.40 -30.85 2.59
C ILE A 30 -4.76 -30.24 1.24
N ASP A 31 -5.48 -29.11 1.27
CA ASP A 31 -6.03 -28.45 0.09
C ASP A 31 -6.42 -26.99 0.41
N GLU A 32 -6.68 -26.18 -0.62
CA GLU A 32 -7.21 -24.81 -0.49
C GLU A 32 -8.70 -24.79 -0.84
N ILE A 33 -9.58 -24.82 0.18
CA ILE A 33 -11.02 -24.67 -0.05
C ILE A 33 -11.38 -23.17 -0.11
N PRO A 34 -11.97 -22.66 -1.21
CA PRO A 34 -12.24 -21.25 -1.38
C PRO A 34 -13.32 -20.74 -0.41
N THR A 35 -13.09 -19.57 0.19
CA THR A 35 -14.05 -18.91 1.07
C THR A 35 -14.06 -17.40 0.85
N LEU A 36 -15.26 -16.79 0.87
CA LEU A 36 -15.42 -15.32 0.85
C LEU A 36 -16.13 -14.80 2.11
N CYS A 37 -17.11 -15.55 2.62
CA CYS A 37 -17.88 -15.18 3.82
C CYS A 37 -17.31 -15.72 5.13
N HIS A 38 -16.25 -16.53 5.08
CA HIS A 38 -15.61 -17.09 6.27
C HIS A 38 -14.48 -16.17 6.74
N ASP A 39 -14.34 -16.07 8.06
CA ASP A 39 -13.25 -15.45 8.78
C ASP A 39 -13.09 -16.25 10.07
N ASN A 40 -11.88 -16.68 10.39
CA ASN A 40 -11.59 -17.53 11.55
C ASN A 40 -11.93 -16.87 12.89
N ARG A 41 -12.13 -15.54 12.90
CA ARG A 41 -12.50 -14.76 14.10
C ARG A 41 -14.03 -14.65 14.28
N LEU A 42 -14.81 -15.22 13.36
CA LEU A 42 -16.28 -15.14 13.33
C LEU A 42 -16.88 -16.55 13.34
N GLU A 43 -18.08 -16.67 13.91
CA GLU A 43 -18.89 -17.90 13.78
C GLU A 43 -19.23 -18.19 12.30
N HIS A 44 -19.61 -19.42 11.97
CA HIS A 44 -19.97 -19.79 10.61
C HIS A 44 -21.27 -19.11 10.15
N PHE A 45 -21.34 -18.69 8.87
CA PHE A 45 -22.50 -17.99 8.28
C PHE A 45 -23.02 -18.61 6.98
N THR A 46 -22.19 -19.40 6.28
CA THR A 46 -22.58 -20.18 5.09
C THR A 46 -23.37 -19.42 4.01
N SER A 47 -22.93 -18.21 3.62
CA SER A 47 -23.63 -17.39 2.61
C SER A 47 -23.03 -17.42 1.20
N CYS A 48 -21.71 -17.64 1.06
CA CYS A 48 -21.06 -17.60 -0.25
C CYS A 48 -21.10 -18.91 -1.04
N PHE A 49 -21.39 -20.04 -0.37
CA PHE A 49 -21.42 -21.39 -0.95
C PHE A 49 -20.15 -21.88 -1.70
N LEU A 50 -19.02 -21.17 -1.59
CA LEU A 50 -17.76 -21.62 -2.23
C LEU A 50 -17.10 -22.79 -1.49
N CYS A 51 -17.27 -22.86 -0.17
CA CYS A 51 -16.64 -23.89 0.65
C CYS A 51 -17.31 -25.27 0.61
N VAL A 52 -18.19 -25.51 -0.37
CA VAL A 52 -18.87 -26.79 -0.49
C VAL A 52 -17.89 -27.91 -0.84
N VAL A 53 -18.14 -29.09 -0.27
CA VAL A 53 -17.40 -30.34 -0.50
C VAL A 53 -18.38 -31.49 -0.70
N GLU A 54 -17.91 -32.57 -1.30
CA GLU A 54 -18.66 -33.81 -1.47
C GLU A 54 -18.24 -34.82 -0.40
N ILE A 55 -19.21 -35.55 0.17
CA ILE A 55 -18.97 -36.65 1.12
C ILE A 55 -19.52 -37.93 0.51
N GLU A 56 -18.70 -38.98 0.46
CA GLU A 56 -19.12 -40.29 -0.07
C GLU A 56 -20.34 -40.81 0.70
N GLY A 57 -21.39 -41.19 -0.04
CA GLY A 57 -22.66 -41.65 0.54
C GLY A 57 -23.69 -40.55 0.82
N MET A 58 -23.35 -39.27 0.63
CA MET A 58 -24.31 -38.16 0.72
C MET A 58 -24.74 -37.67 -0.68
N ASN A 59 -26.05 -37.48 -0.88
CA ASN A 59 -26.61 -37.03 -2.16
C ASN A 59 -26.51 -35.50 -2.40
N LYS A 60 -25.95 -34.73 -1.46
CA LYS A 60 -25.86 -33.27 -1.53
C LYS A 60 -24.47 -32.81 -1.12
N LEU A 61 -23.99 -31.74 -1.75
CA LEU A 61 -22.81 -31.03 -1.31
C LEU A 61 -23.08 -30.35 0.04
N VAL A 62 -22.08 -30.34 0.91
CA VAL A 62 -22.18 -29.75 2.25
C VAL A 62 -21.14 -28.64 2.44
N PRO A 63 -21.47 -27.56 3.16
CA PRO A 63 -20.51 -26.51 3.46
C PRO A 63 -19.45 -26.99 4.46
N SER A 64 -18.18 -27.00 4.04
CA SER A 64 -17.08 -27.48 4.90
C SER A 64 -16.85 -26.61 6.14
N CYS A 65 -17.23 -25.33 6.10
CA CYS A 65 -17.03 -24.37 7.19
C CYS A 65 -18.01 -24.52 8.37
N SER A 66 -19.02 -25.38 8.25
CA SER A 66 -20.00 -25.65 9.33
C SER A 66 -20.27 -27.14 9.56
N THR A 67 -19.87 -28.00 8.62
CA THR A 67 -20.04 -29.45 8.77
C THR A 67 -18.96 -29.99 9.71
N MET A 68 -19.38 -30.56 10.83
CA MET A 68 -18.48 -31.21 11.80
C MET A 68 -17.95 -32.53 11.26
N ILE A 69 -16.69 -32.84 11.54
CA ILE A 69 -16.10 -34.13 11.20
C ILE A 69 -16.72 -35.28 12.00
N GLN A 70 -16.88 -36.44 11.36
CA GLN A 70 -17.34 -37.68 12.00
C GLN A 70 -16.45 -38.84 11.55
N ASN A 71 -16.31 -39.85 12.41
CA ASN A 71 -15.48 -41.02 12.12
C ASN A 71 -15.95 -41.76 10.86
N GLY A 72 -15.02 -42.08 9.97
CA GLY A 72 -15.27 -42.75 8.71
C GLY A 72 -15.71 -41.85 7.56
N MET A 73 -15.80 -40.52 7.73
CA MET A 73 -16.10 -39.61 6.62
C MET A 73 -15.04 -39.70 5.52
N LYS A 74 -15.50 -39.77 4.27
CA LYS A 74 -14.65 -39.65 3.08
C LYS A 74 -15.06 -38.42 2.28
N ILE A 75 -14.16 -37.46 2.16
CA ILE A 75 -14.44 -36.11 1.67
C ILE A 75 -13.64 -35.87 0.39
N LEU A 76 -14.30 -35.34 -0.63
CA LEU A 76 -13.71 -34.86 -1.88
C LEU A 76 -13.92 -33.34 -1.98
N THR A 77 -12.82 -32.60 -2.12
CA THR A 77 -12.86 -31.13 -2.15
C THR A 77 -12.93 -30.54 -3.56
N HIS A 78 -12.68 -31.36 -4.60
CA HIS A 78 -12.55 -30.95 -6.01
C HIS A 78 -13.17 -31.96 -6.99
N SER A 79 -14.34 -32.53 -6.67
CA SER A 79 -15.08 -33.31 -7.66
C SER A 79 -15.66 -32.39 -8.77
N LYS A 80 -16.01 -32.98 -9.92
CA LYS A 80 -16.65 -32.23 -11.02
C LYS A 80 -17.88 -31.43 -10.53
N THR A 81 -18.73 -32.07 -9.72
CA THR A 81 -19.92 -31.47 -9.13
C THR A 81 -19.59 -30.29 -8.21
N VAL A 82 -18.52 -30.40 -7.41
CA VAL A 82 -18.06 -29.31 -6.53
C VAL A 82 -17.59 -28.11 -7.36
N VAL A 83 -16.79 -28.34 -8.41
CA VAL A 83 -16.28 -27.29 -9.29
C VAL A 83 -17.42 -26.56 -10.00
N GLU A 84 -18.39 -27.30 -10.57
CA GLU A 84 -19.58 -26.72 -11.21
C GLU A 84 -20.41 -25.89 -10.23
N SER A 85 -20.65 -26.40 -9.01
CA SER A 85 -21.38 -25.64 -7.97
C SER A 85 -20.67 -24.36 -7.57
N ARG A 86 -19.34 -24.36 -7.46
CA ARG A 86 -18.54 -23.16 -7.16
C ARG A 86 -18.61 -22.16 -8.30
N LYS A 87 -18.54 -22.62 -9.55
CA LYS A 87 -18.70 -21.78 -10.76
C LYS A 87 -20.05 -21.04 -10.73
N THR A 88 -21.14 -21.77 -10.54
CA THR A 88 -22.49 -21.18 -10.45
C THR A 88 -22.62 -20.19 -9.28
N ALA A 89 -22.05 -20.51 -8.12
CA ALA A 89 -22.06 -19.59 -6.98
C ALA A 89 -21.34 -18.27 -7.30
N LEU A 90 -20.17 -18.33 -7.94
CA LEU A 90 -19.42 -17.15 -8.37
C LEU A 90 -20.16 -16.34 -9.44
N GLU A 91 -20.76 -16.99 -10.43
CA GLU A 91 -21.57 -16.33 -11.47
C GLU A 91 -22.75 -15.56 -10.87
N LEU A 92 -23.45 -16.16 -9.90
CA LEU A 92 -24.53 -15.50 -9.16
C LEU A 92 -24.03 -14.32 -8.33
N LEU A 93 -22.88 -14.45 -7.65
CA LEU A 93 -22.27 -13.33 -6.92
C LEU A 93 -21.87 -12.18 -7.87
N MET A 94 -21.39 -12.51 -9.07
CA MET A 94 -20.97 -11.54 -10.08
C MET A 94 -22.15 -10.85 -10.78
N SER A 95 -23.32 -11.50 -10.88
CA SER A 95 -24.51 -10.94 -11.54
C SER A 95 -24.97 -9.58 -11.01
N ASN A 96 -24.61 -9.22 -9.77
CA ASN A 96 -24.92 -7.95 -9.13
C ASN A 96 -23.67 -7.18 -8.65
N HIS A 97 -22.47 -7.59 -9.07
CA HIS A 97 -21.21 -6.90 -8.74
C HIS A 97 -20.92 -5.79 -9.76
N TYR A 98 -21.57 -4.64 -9.59
CA TYR A 98 -21.48 -3.50 -10.52
C TYR A 98 -20.23 -2.64 -10.30
N ALA A 99 -19.05 -3.19 -10.59
CA ALA A 99 -17.77 -2.50 -10.41
C ALA A 99 -16.75 -2.82 -11.52
N ASP A 100 -15.76 -1.93 -11.68
CA ASP A 100 -14.66 -2.12 -12.62
C ASP A 100 -13.39 -2.56 -11.89
N CYS A 101 -12.85 -3.71 -12.27
CA CYS A 101 -11.55 -4.15 -11.76
C CYS A 101 -10.42 -3.24 -12.24
N ILE A 102 -10.49 -2.79 -13.50
CA ILE A 102 -9.52 -1.90 -14.14
C ILE A 102 -10.23 -0.70 -14.76
N GLY A 103 -9.55 0.45 -14.85
CA GLY A 103 -10.13 1.63 -15.49
C GLY A 103 -10.43 1.39 -16.98
N PRO A 104 -11.49 2.01 -17.54
CA PRO A 104 -11.85 1.83 -18.96
C PRO A 104 -10.74 2.29 -19.90
N CYS A 105 -9.95 3.29 -19.47
CA CYS A 105 -8.77 3.77 -20.19
C CYS A 105 -7.68 2.71 -20.38
N LYS A 106 -7.50 1.78 -19.43
CA LYS A 106 -6.58 0.64 -19.56
C LYS A 106 -7.20 -0.45 -20.42
N ASN A 107 -8.47 -0.78 -20.18
CA ASN A 107 -9.19 -1.83 -20.90
C ASN A 107 -9.26 -1.54 -22.41
N ASN A 108 -9.44 -0.28 -22.80
CA ASN A 108 -9.49 0.13 -24.20
C ASN A 108 -8.12 0.42 -24.82
N CYS A 109 -7.04 0.47 -24.04
CA CYS A 109 -5.71 0.64 -24.61
C CYS A 109 -5.26 -0.68 -25.25
N PRO A 110 -4.96 -0.75 -26.56
CA PRO A 110 -4.56 -2.00 -27.20
C PRO A 110 -3.32 -2.63 -26.55
N ALA A 111 -2.37 -1.81 -26.13
CA ALA A 111 -1.16 -2.25 -25.42
C ALA A 111 -1.36 -2.52 -23.92
N GLY A 112 -2.54 -2.20 -23.37
CA GLY A 112 -2.86 -2.41 -21.95
C GLY A 112 -2.16 -1.43 -20.99
N VAL A 113 -1.79 -0.23 -21.46
CA VAL A 113 -1.13 0.79 -20.63
C VAL A 113 -2.07 1.27 -19.53
N ASP A 114 -1.59 1.31 -18.28
CA ASP A 114 -2.39 1.69 -17.12
C ASP A 114 -2.48 3.20 -16.92
N ALA A 115 -3.38 3.83 -17.69
CA ALA A 115 -3.60 5.27 -17.62
C ALA A 115 -4.01 5.78 -16.24
N GLN A 116 -4.93 5.11 -15.55
CA GLN A 116 -5.35 5.55 -14.22
C GLN A 116 -4.18 5.65 -13.24
N THR A 117 -3.33 4.62 -13.22
CA THR A 117 -2.26 4.50 -12.23
C THR A 117 -1.11 5.46 -12.53
N TYR A 118 -0.68 5.63 -13.79
CA TYR A 118 0.35 6.63 -14.08
C TYR A 118 -0.16 8.06 -13.89
N ILE A 119 -1.45 8.33 -14.11
CA ILE A 119 -2.06 9.64 -13.82
C ILE A 119 -2.07 9.91 -12.31
N ALA A 120 -2.35 8.88 -11.50
CA ALA A 120 -2.23 8.97 -10.04
C ALA A 120 -0.79 9.34 -9.63
N LEU A 121 0.22 8.66 -10.19
CA LEU A 121 1.63 8.98 -9.94
C LEU A 121 2.01 10.40 -10.37
N ILE A 122 1.54 10.87 -11.54
CA ILE A 122 1.74 12.26 -11.98
C ILE A 122 1.15 13.25 -10.97
N SER A 123 -0.06 13.00 -10.45
CA SER A 123 -0.67 13.87 -9.44
C SER A 123 0.08 13.93 -8.11
N MET A 124 1.03 13.01 -7.89
CA MET A 124 1.92 12.97 -6.73
C MET A 124 3.33 13.51 -7.04
N GLY A 125 3.60 13.92 -8.28
CA GLY A 125 4.94 14.34 -8.73
C GLY A 125 5.92 13.18 -8.96
N LYS A 126 5.43 11.94 -9.02
CA LYS A 126 6.22 10.69 -9.17
C LYS A 126 6.43 10.36 -10.67
N TYR A 127 7.10 11.24 -11.41
CA TYR A 127 7.18 11.15 -12.88
C TYR A 127 8.01 9.96 -13.38
N GLU A 128 9.11 9.63 -12.71
CA GLU A 128 9.95 8.47 -13.07
C GLU A 128 9.18 7.15 -12.89
N GLU A 129 8.46 6.98 -11.79
CA GLU A 129 7.63 5.80 -11.56
C GLU A 129 6.45 5.72 -12.54
N ALA A 130 5.84 6.86 -12.87
CA ALA A 130 4.79 6.94 -13.88
C ALA A 130 5.30 6.47 -15.25
N LEU A 131 6.49 6.92 -15.64
CA LEU A 131 7.14 6.52 -16.88
C LEU A 131 7.49 5.03 -16.88
N LYS A 132 8.09 4.52 -15.80
CA LYS A 132 8.42 3.10 -15.66
C LYS A 132 7.18 2.24 -15.92
N LEU A 133 6.05 2.60 -15.31
CA LEU A 133 4.77 1.92 -15.51
C LEU A 133 4.27 1.98 -16.96
N VAL A 134 4.44 3.11 -17.65
CA VAL A 134 4.12 3.20 -19.09
C VAL A 134 5.00 2.26 -19.89
N LYS A 135 6.32 2.25 -19.64
CA LYS A 135 7.30 1.42 -20.35
C LYS A 135 7.10 -0.09 -20.14
N GLU A 136 6.42 -0.52 -19.08
CA GLU A 136 6.01 -1.93 -18.91
C GLU A 136 5.10 -2.43 -20.04
N ASN A 137 4.30 -1.55 -20.65
CA ASN A 137 3.32 -1.89 -21.69
C ASN A 137 3.56 -1.20 -23.03
N ASN A 138 4.31 -0.09 -23.03
CA ASN A 138 4.64 0.67 -24.21
C ASN A 138 6.11 1.11 -24.17
N PRO A 139 7.02 0.42 -24.87
CA PRO A 139 8.45 0.79 -24.92
C PRO A 139 8.74 2.02 -25.78
N LEU A 140 7.72 2.59 -26.44
CA LEU A 140 7.85 3.76 -27.31
C LEU A 140 6.99 4.96 -26.83
N PRO A 141 7.05 5.38 -25.54
CA PRO A 141 6.17 6.43 -25.03
C PRO A 141 6.40 7.82 -25.64
N LEU A 142 7.63 8.18 -26.05
CA LEU A 142 7.93 9.46 -26.71
C LEU A 142 7.26 9.54 -28.08
N SER A 143 7.38 8.48 -28.88
CA SER A 143 6.75 8.41 -30.20
C SER A 143 5.23 8.34 -30.07
N ILE A 144 4.72 7.43 -29.22
CA ILE A 144 3.28 7.24 -29.05
C ILE A 144 2.63 8.47 -28.41
N GLY A 145 3.32 9.24 -27.56
CA GLY A 145 2.82 10.52 -27.03
C GLY A 145 2.42 11.53 -28.12
N ARG A 146 2.99 11.41 -29.32
CA ARG A 146 2.74 12.30 -30.46
C ARG A 146 1.74 11.76 -31.49
N VAL A 147 1.66 10.43 -31.64
CA VAL A 147 0.93 9.80 -32.76
C VAL A 147 -0.23 8.89 -32.33
N CYS A 148 -0.52 8.81 -31.03
CA CYS A 148 -1.59 7.97 -30.48
C CYS A 148 -2.97 8.36 -31.02
N VAL A 149 -3.82 7.35 -31.24
CA VAL A 149 -5.24 7.51 -31.63
C VAL A 149 -6.19 7.71 -30.44
N ARG A 150 -5.68 7.67 -29.21
CA ARG A 150 -6.38 8.07 -27.98
C ARG A 150 -7.60 7.22 -27.60
N ASP A 151 -7.60 5.91 -27.89
CA ASP A 151 -8.68 4.97 -27.51
C ASP A 151 -9.04 5.02 -26.01
N CYS A 152 -8.04 5.31 -25.17
CA CYS A 152 -8.20 5.49 -23.73
C CYS A 152 -9.02 6.74 -23.36
N GLU A 153 -8.95 7.81 -24.15
CA GLU A 153 -9.72 9.04 -23.97
C GLU A 153 -11.15 8.87 -24.49
N THR A 154 -11.35 8.13 -25.58
CA THR A 154 -12.69 7.75 -26.08
C THR A 154 -13.47 6.95 -25.03
N ALA A 155 -12.80 6.04 -24.33
CA ALA A 155 -13.40 5.24 -23.26
C ALA A 155 -13.53 5.99 -21.91
N CYS A 156 -13.00 7.21 -21.81
CA CYS A 156 -12.98 7.95 -20.55
C CYS A 156 -14.40 8.32 -20.13
N ARG A 157 -14.77 7.99 -18.88
CA ARG A 157 -16.11 8.30 -18.34
C ARG A 157 -16.39 9.79 -18.17
N ARG A 158 -15.35 10.63 -18.17
CA ARG A 158 -15.53 12.09 -18.17
C ARG A 158 -16.27 12.60 -19.40
N ASN A 159 -16.26 11.87 -20.54
CA ASN A 159 -17.08 12.20 -21.71
C ASN A 159 -18.58 12.31 -21.41
N ILE A 160 -19.06 11.71 -20.32
CA ILE A 160 -20.45 11.77 -19.87
C ILE A 160 -20.77 13.08 -19.12
N ILE A 161 -19.74 13.73 -18.57
CA ILE A 161 -19.86 14.87 -17.65
C ILE A 161 -19.44 16.18 -18.34
N ASP A 162 -18.25 16.15 -18.93
CA ASP A 162 -17.56 17.24 -19.61
C ASP A 162 -16.68 16.69 -20.75
N GLU A 163 -15.36 16.82 -20.66
CA GLU A 163 -14.38 16.40 -21.67
C GLU A 163 -13.45 15.34 -21.10
N PRO A 164 -12.91 14.41 -21.90
CA PRO A 164 -12.08 13.33 -21.38
C PRO A 164 -10.82 13.89 -20.72
N VAL A 165 -10.21 13.10 -19.83
CA VAL A 165 -8.88 13.42 -19.32
C VAL A 165 -7.91 13.38 -20.49
N ALA A 166 -6.98 14.33 -20.60
CA ALA A 166 -5.95 14.37 -21.64
C ALA A 166 -4.84 13.34 -21.38
N VAL A 167 -5.23 12.06 -21.36
CA VAL A 167 -4.39 10.89 -21.07
C VAL A 167 -3.14 10.85 -21.95
N ASN A 168 -3.27 11.21 -23.24
CA ASN A 168 -2.14 11.23 -24.16
C ASN A 168 -1.16 12.37 -23.86
N ALA A 169 -1.66 13.56 -23.53
CA ALA A 169 -0.82 14.71 -23.19
C ALA A 169 -0.03 14.47 -21.89
N LEU A 170 -0.68 13.88 -20.88
CA LEU A 170 -0.04 13.48 -19.63
C LEU A 170 1.07 12.43 -19.86
N LYS A 171 0.81 11.44 -20.72
CA LYS A 171 1.82 10.44 -21.12
C LYS A 171 2.99 11.07 -21.87
N ARG A 172 2.71 12.03 -22.77
CA ARG A 172 3.74 12.74 -23.52
C ARG A 172 4.62 13.56 -22.58
N PHE A 173 4.03 14.30 -21.63
CA PHE A 173 4.78 15.10 -20.66
C PHE A 173 5.84 14.26 -19.93
N ILE A 174 5.44 13.15 -19.31
CA ILE A 174 6.40 12.30 -18.59
C ILE A 174 7.43 11.63 -19.52
N ALA A 175 7.07 11.38 -20.78
CA ALA A 175 8.00 10.83 -21.76
C ALA A 175 9.04 11.88 -22.17
N ASP A 176 8.63 13.13 -22.38
CA ASP A 176 9.51 14.23 -22.74
C ASP A 176 10.53 14.53 -21.61
N GLU A 177 10.14 14.39 -20.33
CA GLU A 177 11.07 14.47 -19.19
C GLU A 177 12.18 13.38 -19.22
N ASP A 178 11.84 12.14 -19.61
CA ASP A 178 12.81 11.03 -19.74
C ASP A 178 13.82 11.20 -20.87
N ALA A 179 13.49 11.98 -21.90
CA ALA A 179 14.44 12.29 -22.97
C ALA A 179 15.71 12.97 -22.42
N VAL A 180 15.58 13.65 -21.28
CA VAL A 180 16.67 14.25 -20.50
C VAL A 180 17.20 13.26 -19.45
N HIS A 181 16.30 12.57 -18.73
CA HIS A 181 16.63 11.65 -17.62
C HIS A 181 16.28 10.18 -17.95
N LYS A 182 17.23 9.46 -18.56
CA LYS A 182 16.97 8.12 -19.15
C LYS A 182 16.88 7.01 -18.10
N TRP A 183 15.66 6.65 -17.70
CA TRP A 183 15.43 5.43 -16.94
C TRP A 183 15.78 4.18 -17.76
N LYS A 184 16.39 3.17 -17.13
CA LYS A 184 16.72 1.88 -17.77
C LYS A 184 16.14 0.70 -16.97
N PRO A 185 15.56 -0.31 -17.64
CA PRO A 185 15.13 -1.54 -16.98
C PRO A 185 16.34 -2.35 -16.51
N VAL A 186 16.16 -3.12 -15.44
CA VAL A 186 17.11 -4.15 -15.02
C VAL A 186 16.99 -5.34 -15.97
N LEU A 187 18.08 -5.70 -16.64
CA LEU A 187 18.14 -6.86 -17.52
C LEU A 187 18.29 -8.14 -16.71
N LYS A 188 17.51 -9.18 -17.03
CA LYS A 188 17.69 -10.51 -16.43
C LYS A 188 18.96 -11.20 -16.95
N GLU A 189 19.36 -12.26 -16.25
CA GLU A 189 20.49 -13.10 -16.66
C GLU A 189 20.34 -13.60 -18.11
N ARG A 190 21.45 -13.60 -18.85
CA ARG A 190 21.44 -14.01 -20.26
C ARG A 190 21.00 -15.46 -20.40
N LYS A 191 19.97 -15.68 -21.21
CA LYS A 191 19.50 -17.00 -21.62
C LYS A 191 20.17 -17.31 -22.95
N ASN A 192 20.84 -18.46 -23.06
CA ASN A 192 21.57 -18.91 -24.26
C ASN A 192 20.62 -19.26 -25.43
N LYS A 193 19.78 -18.31 -25.84
CA LYS A 193 18.73 -18.43 -26.85
C LYS A 193 18.69 -17.16 -27.70
N LYS A 194 18.63 -17.34 -29.02
CA LYS A 194 18.71 -16.26 -30.02
C LYS A 194 17.39 -16.10 -30.77
N VAL A 195 16.95 -14.87 -30.96
CA VAL A 195 15.72 -14.55 -31.70
C VAL A 195 16.03 -13.57 -32.84
N ALA A 196 15.57 -13.90 -34.05
CA ALA A 196 15.62 -12.99 -35.18
C ALA A 196 14.31 -12.21 -35.29
N VAL A 197 14.38 -10.88 -35.32
CA VAL A 197 13.23 -9.99 -35.50
C VAL A 197 13.32 -9.35 -36.87
N ILE A 198 12.36 -9.61 -37.74
CA ILE A 198 12.32 -9.09 -39.10
C ILE A 198 11.40 -7.87 -39.14
N GLY A 199 11.94 -6.71 -39.49
CA GLY A 199 11.24 -5.43 -39.47
C GLY A 199 11.53 -4.62 -38.20
N GLY A 200 12.11 -3.43 -38.39
CA GLY A 200 12.49 -2.48 -37.35
C GLY A 200 11.40 -1.48 -36.98
N GLY A 201 10.13 -1.79 -37.26
CA GLY A 201 8.97 -0.96 -36.94
C GLY A 201 8.52 -1.07 -35.47
N PRO A 202 7.39 -0.43 -35.09
CA PRO A 202 6.90 -0.44 -33.70
C PRO A 202 6.68 -1.84 -33.13
N SER A 203 6.16 -2.79 -33.93
CA SER A 203 5.97 -4.18 -33.50
C SER A 203 7.30 -4.91 -33.25
N GLY A 204 8.26 -4.77 -34.18
CA GLY A 204 9.58 -5.40 -34.06
C GLY A 204 10.41 -4.83 -32.90
N LEU A 205 10.45 -3.50 -32.77
CA LEU A 205 11.08 -2.82 -31.64
C LEU A 205 10.47 -3.24 -30.30
N SER A 206 9.14 -3.37 -30.24
CA SER A 206 8.47 -3.84 -29.04
C SER A 206 8.80 -5.30 -28.73
N CYS A 207 8.80 -6.18 -29.71
CA CYS A 207 9.17 -7.59 -29.52
C CYS A 207 10.61 -7.72 -29.02
N ALA A 208 11.54 -6.98 -29.65
CA ALA A 208 12.95 -6.95 -29.28
C ALA A 208 13.14 -6.47 -27.84
N TYR A 209 12.50 -5.35 -27.46
CA TYR A 209 12.55 -4.82 -26.10
C TYR A 209 12.17 -5.87 -25.04
N TYR A 210 11.01 -6.51 -25.18
CA TYR A 210 10.52 -7.47 -24.16
C TYR A 210 11.35 -8.75 -24.08
N LEU A 211 11.93 -9.21 -25.19
CA LEU A 211 12.84 -10.36 -25.19
C LEU A 211 14.19 -10.02 -24.56
N THR A 212 14.75 -8.85 -24.87
CA THR A 212 16.06 -8.42 -24.36
C THR A 212 16.05 -8.20 -22.84
N ILE A 213 15.00 -7.57 -22.28
CA ILE A 213 14.89 -7.40 -20.81
C ILE A 213 14.79 -8.75 -20.07
N GLU A 214 14.30 -9.79 -20.75
CA GLU A 214 14.15 -11.15 -20.21
C GLU A 214 15.41 -12.02 -20.41
N GLY A 215 16.49 -11.45 -20.94
CA GLY A 215 17.81 -12.07 -21.08
C GLY A 215 18.07 -12.73 -22.43
N TYR A 216 17.18 -12.61 -23.42
CA TYR A 216 17.36 -13.23 -24.74
C TYR A 216 18.22 -12.36 -25.67
N SER A 217 19.05 -12.99 -26.52
CA SER A 217 19.81 -12.29 -27.55
C SER A 217 18.93 -12.04 -28.77
N VAL A 218 18.80 -10.78 -29.20
CA VAL A 218 17.91 -10.39 -30.30
C VAL A 218 18.69 -9.66 -31.39
N THR A 219 18.48 -10.06 -32.63
CA THR A 219 18.97 -9.34 -33.82
C THR A 219 17.78 -8.86 -34.66
N ILE A 220 17.70 -7.56 -34.93
CA ILE A 220 16.72 -6.96 -35.84
C ILE A 220 17.29 -6.90 -37.26
N PHE A 221 16.51 -7.37 -38.24
CA PHE A 221 16.79 -7.29 -39.67
C PHE A 221 15.84 -6.27 -40.31
N GLU A 222 16.36 -5.20 -40.89
CA GLU A 222 15.58 -4.09 -41.44
C GLU A 222 15.96 -3.83 -42.90
N LYS A 223 14.95 -3.71 -43.77
CA LYS A 223 15.10 -3.44 -45.20
C LYS A 223 15.60 -2.02 -45.47
N LEU A 224 15.15 -1.05 -44.67
CA LEU A 224 15.45 0.37 -44.88
C LEU A 224 16.72 0.82 -44.13
N PRO A 225 17.30 1.99 -44.46
CA PRO A 225 18.56 2.44 -43.85
C PRO A 225 18.50 2.70 -42.34
N LYS A 226 17.32 2.99 -41.79
CA LYS A 226 17.12 3.29 -40.36
C LYS A 226 15.87 2.60 -39.82
N LEU A 227 15.92 2.21 -38.54
CA LEU A 227 14.78 1.64 -37.80
C LEU A 227 13.65 2.66 -37.58
N GLY A 228 12.47 2.18 -37.22
CA GLY A 228 11.28 2.97 -36.91
C GLY A 228 10.09 2.64 -37.82
N GLY A 229 10.31 1.94 -38.94
CA GLY A 229 9.26 1.51 -39.87
C GLY A 229 8.32 2.67 -40.22
N MET A 230 7.01 2.44 -40.14
CA MET A 230 6.00 3.46 -40.44
C MET A 230 6.05 4.70 -39.53
N LEU A 231 6.58 4.62 -38.29
CA LEU A 231 6.78 5.81 -37.45
C LEU A 231 7.84 6.74 -38.05
N ARG A 232 8.87 6.19 -38.70
CA ARG A 232 9.87 6.98 -39.41
C ARG A 232 9.34 7.42 -40.77
N TYR A 233 8.94 6.47 -41.59
CA TYR A 233 8.77 6.69 -43.02
C TYR A 233 7.33 7.06 -43.44
N GLY A 234 6.37 7.00 -42.52
CA GLY A 234 4.97 7.31 -42.78
C GLY A 234 4.40 8.49 -41.99
N ILE A 235 5.15 9.05 -41.04
CA ILE A 235 4.72 10.17 -40.19
C ILE A 235 5.66 11.37 -40.42
N PRO A 236 5.18 12.59 -40.70
CA PRO A 236 6.04 13.75 -40.97
C PRO A 236 6.86 14.26 -39.78
N GLU A 237 7.90 15.06 -40.06
CA GLU A 237 8.81 15.67 -39.06
C GLU A 237 8.08 16.58 -38.06
N TYR A 238 7.12 17.41 -38.53
CA TYR A 238 6.38 18.36 -37.68
C TYR A 238 5.47 17.68 -36.64
N ARG A 239 5.23 16.38 -36.78
CA ARG A 239 4.35 15.57 -35.93
C ARG A 239 5.15 14.60 -35.07
N LEU A 240 6.11 13.90 -35.67
CA LEU A 240 7.06 13.05 -34.96
C LEU A 240 8.49 13.37 -35.42
N PRO A 241 9.19 14.28 -34.71
CA PRO A 241 10.55 14.64 -35.04
C PRO A 241 11.48 13.43 -35.04
N LYS A 242 12.29 13.24 -36.09
CA LYS A 242 13.11 12.02 -36.20
C LYS A 242 14.21 11.96 -35.17
N LYS A 243 14.67 13.11 -34.66
CA LYS A 243 15.61 13.18 -33.54
C LYS A 243 15.02 12.57 -32.25
N ILE A 244 13.73 12.76 -31.99
CA ILE A 244 13.04 12.19 -30.83
C ILE A 244 12.89 10.67 -31.01
N LEU A 245 12.46 10.24 -32.21
CA LEU A 245 12.38 8.82 -32.55
C LEU A 245 13.75 8.12 -32.44
N ASP A 246 14.82 8.75 -32.93
CA ASP A 246 16.19 8.24 -32.82
C ASP A 246 16.62 8.11 -31.35
N THR A 247 16.26 9.08 -30.49
CA THR A 247 16.55 9.03 -29.06
C THR A 247 15.93 7.79 -28.41
N GLU A 248 14.68 7.50 -28.74
CA GLU A 248 13.92 6.38 -28.20
C GLU A 248 14.40 5.01 -28.75
N ILE A 249 14.67 4.92 -30.05
CA ILE A 249 15.22 3.71 -30.68
C ILE A 249 16.60 3.41 -30.11
N ASN A 250 17.49 4.40 -30.04
CA ASN A 250 18.84 4.22 -29.51
C ASN A 250 18.83 3.79 -28.04
N TRP A 251 17.82 4.21 -27.26
CA TRP A 251 17.62 3.70 -25.91
C TRP A 251 17.33 2.20 -25.90
N ILE A 252 16.42 1.70 -26.76
CA ILE A 252 16.16 0.25 -26.90
C ILE A 252 17.42 -0.50 -27.32
N LEU A 253 18.16 0.01 -28.32
CA LEU A 253 19.39 -0.61 -28.80
C LEU A 253 20.46 -0.68 -27.71
N SER A 254 20.53 0.34 -26.84
CA SER A 254 21.47 0.37 -25.72
C SER A 254 21.26 -0.72 -24.68
N LEU A 255 20.14 -1.47 -24.74
CA LEU A 255 19.88 -2.65 -23.91
C LEU A 255 20.58 -3.93 -24.43
N GLY A 256 21.21 -3.87 -25.61
CA GLY A 256 21.94 -4.99 -26.21
C GLY A 256 21.24 -5.64 -27.41
N VAL A 257 20.36 -4.91 -28.10
CA VAL A 257 19.73 -5.37 -29.35
C VAL A 257 20.68 -5.15 -30.51
N GLU A 258 20.98 -6.20 -31.27
CA GLU A 258 21.77 -6.10 -32.50
C GLU A 258 20.89 -5.71 -33.70
N VAL A 259 21.46 -5.02 -34.69
CA VAL A 259 20.71 -4.54 -35.84
C VAL A 259 21.51 -4.74 -37.13
N LYS A 260 20.84 -5.23 -38.17
CA LYS A 260 21.31 -5.26 -39.55
C LYS A 260 20.31 -4.51 -40.42
N THR A 261 20.74 -3.37 -40.99
CA THR A 261 19.93 -2.57 -41.92
C THR A 261 20.29 -2.87 -43.36
N ASN A 262 19.45 -2.44 -44.30
CA ASN A 262 19.58 -2.69 -45.74
C ASN A 262 19.62 -4.18 -46.09
N VAL A 263 18.85 -5.00 -45.37
CA VAL A 263 18.71 -6.44 -45.62
C VAL A 263 17.23 -6.80 -45.69
N GLU A 264 16.84 -7.54 -46.73
CA GLU A 264 15.45 -7.81 -47.07
C GLU A 264 15.10 -9.30 -47.03
N LEU A 265 14.04 -9.63 -46.29
CA LEU A 265 13.47 -10.98 -46.24
C LEU A 265 12.93 -11.37 -47.63
N GLY A 266 13.32 -12.54 -48.13
CA GLY A 266 12.96 -13.05 -49.45
C GLY A 266 13.92 -12.60 -50.57
N ILE A 267 14.88 -11.73 -50.28
CA ILE A 267 15.96 -11.35 -51.21
C ILE A 267 17.32 -11.77 -50.65
N ASP A 268 17.67 -11.28 -49.46
CA ASP A 268 18.99 -11.53 -48.85
C ASP A 268 19.02 -12.76 -47.94
N PHE A 269 17.87 -13.14 -47.37
CA PHE A 269 17.72 -14.31 -46.51
C PHE A 269 16.26 -14.81 -46.49
N SER A 270 16.06 -16.09 -46.16
CA SER A 270 14.75 -16.71 -45.86
C SER A 270 14.56 -16.98 -44.36
N ILE A 271 13.35 -17.32 -43.93
CA ILE A 271 13.07 -17.74 -42.54
C ILE A 271 13.88 -19.01 -42.23
N LYS A 272 13.95 -19.95 -43.18
CA LYS A 272 14.73 -21.19 -43.04
C LYS A 272 16.23 -20.93 -42.86
N ASP A 273 16.78 -19.93 -43.54
CA ASP A 273 18.20 -19.56 -43.41
C ASP A 273 18.51 -19.04 -42.01
N LEU A 274 17.62 -18.24 -41.42
CA LEU A 274 17.78 -17.74 -40.05
C LEU A 274 17.75 -18.88 -39.03
N LEU A 275 16.79 -19.81 -39.15
CA LEU A 275 16.73 -20.97 -38.26
C LEU A 275 17.99 -21.85 -38.38
N ARG A 276 18.48 -22.08 -39.60
CA ARG A 276 19.75 -22.81 -39.85
C ARG A 276 20.99 -22.08 -39.34
N SER A 277 20.95 -20.75 -39.30
CA SER A 277 22.03 -19.90 -38.81
C SER A 277 22.11 -19.83 -37.28
N GLY A 278 21.29 -20.62 -36.57
CA GLY A 278 21.34 -20.75 -35.11
C GLY A 278 20.44 -19.78 -34.35
N TYR A 279 19.41 -19.21 -34.99
CA TYR A 279 18.32 -18.53 -34.30
C TYR A 279 17.28 -19.57 -33.85
N ASP A 280 16.92 -19.56 -32.57
CA ASP A 280 15.97 -20.51 -31.98
C ASP A 280 14.50 -20.16 -32.29
N SER A 281 14.22 -18.91 -32.67
CA SER A 281 12.89 -18.43 -33.04
C SER A 281 12.97 -17.20 -33.95
N VAL A 282 11.93 -16.96 -34.75
CA VAL A 282 11.82 -15.82 -35.67
C VAL A 282 10.51 -15.07 -35.42
N PHE A 283 10.58 -13.74 -35.39
CA PHE A 283 9.42 -12.85 -35.36
C PHE A 283 9.34 -12.01 -36.64
N ILE A 284 8.19 -11.99 -37.29
CA ILE A 284 7.91 -11.25 -38.53
C ILE A 284 7.07 -10.02 -38.19
N GLY A 285 7.66 -8.84 -38.36
CA GLY A 285 7.07 -7.53 -38.05
C GLY A 285 7.10 -6.56 -39.24
N VAL A 286 6.94 -7.07 -40.46
CA VAL A 286 7.01 -6.28 -41.71
C VAL A 286 5.84 -5.28 -41.78
N GLY A 287 6.14 -4.01 -42.10
CA GLY A 287 5.16 -2.93 -42.20
C GLY A 287 4.42 -2.86 -43.55
N ALA A 288 3.27 -2.18 -43.59
CA ALA A 288 2.49 -1.95 -44.82
C ALA A 288 3.06 -0.83 -45.71
N HIS A 289 4.29 -0.99 -46.20
CA HIS A 289 5.00 0.04 -46.96
C HIS A 289 4.55 0.22 -48.42
N LYS A 290 3.65 -0.63 -48.95
CA LYS A 290 3.22 -0.59 -50.36
C LYS A 290 1.99 0.31 -50.51
N ALA A 291 2.09 1.37 -51.32
CA ALA A 291 0.95 2.24 -51.60
C ALA A 291 -0.06 1.58 -52.56
N SER A 292 -1.35 1.82 -52.32
CA SER A 292 -2.44 1.40 -53.22
C SER A 292 -2.55 2.32 -54.43
N LYS A 293 -2.92 1.74 -55.59
CA LYS A 293 -3.14 2.45 -56.86
C LYS A 293 -4.51 3.13 -56.89
N LEU A 294 -4.63 4.35 -57.45
CA LEU A 294 -5.92 5.03 -57.61
C LEU A 294 -6.82 4.30 -58.62
N GLY A 295 -6.20 3.57 -59.55
CA GLY A 295 -6.90 2.85 -60.60
C GLY A 295 -7.34 3.76 -61.75
N LEU A 296 -6.67 4.90 -61.90
CA LEU A 296 -6.90 5.84 -63.00
C LEU A 296 -5.96 5.52 -64.16
N ASP A 297 -6.49 5.55 -65.38
CA ASP A 297 -5.69 5.30 -66.58
C ASP A 297 -4.57 6.35 -66.72
N GLY A 298 -3.32 5.88 -66.84
CA GLY A 298 -2.14 6.73 -66.99
C GLY A 298 -1.43 7.16 -65.70
N GLU A 299 -1.93 6.76 -64.51
CA GLU A 299 -1.40 7.22 -63.20
C GLU A 299 0.10 6.98 -62.98
N ASP A 300 0.68 5.91 -63.56
CA ASP A 300 2.09 5.54 -63.40
C ASP A 300 3.02 6.18 -64.44
N ARG A 301 2.49 6.89 -65.44
CA ARG A 301 3.26 7.43 -66.60
C ARG A 301 3.29 8.95 -66.66
N ILE A 302 2.44 9.63 -65.90
CA ILE A 302 2.27 11.09 -65.93
C ILE A 302 3.13 11.74 -64.84
N TYR A 303 3.91 12.75 -65.21
CA TYR A 303 4.69 13.55 -64.28
C TYR A 303 3.78 14.44 -63.41
N GLY A 304 4.07 14.51 -62.11
CA GLY A 304 3.29 15.28 -61.12
C GLY A 304 2.32 14.43 -60.28
N ILE A 305 2.29 13.11 -60.48
CA ILE A 305 1.49 12.18 -59.68
C ILE A 305 2.39 11.45 -58.69
N PHE A 306 2.10 11.59 -57.40
CA PHE A 306 2.78 10.90 -56.32
C PHE A 306 1.85 9.93 -55.60
N ARG A 307 2.44 8.93 -54.97
CA ARG A 307 1.73 8.05 -54.04
C ARG A 307 2.03 8.51 -52.62
N GLY A 308 1.01 8.60 -51.76
CA GLY A 308 1.13 9.27 -50.46
C GLY A 308 2.24 8.72 -49.55
N ILE A 309 2.38 7.40 -49.45
CA ILE A 309 3.44 6.78 -48.63
C ILE A 309 4.82 7.02 -49.24
N ASP A 310 4.94 6.88 -50.56
CA ASP A 310 6.20 7.07 -51.26
C ASP A 310 6.66 8.53 -51.13
N PHE A 311 5.73 9.49 -51.30
CA PHE A 311 5.95 10.92 -51.09
C PHE A 311 6.47 11.25 -49.67
N LEU A 312 5.79 10.76 -48.63
CA LEU A 312 6.22 10.98 -47.24
C LEU A 312 7.57 10.31 -46.93
N ARG A 313 7.81 9.13 -47.49
CA ARG A 313 9.07 8.39 -47.33
C ARG A 313 10.23 9.13 -47.99
N GLU A 314 10.04 9.61 -49.22
CA GLU A 314 11.06 10.36 -49.97
C GLU A 314 11.46 11.65 -49.25
N ILE A 315 10.49 12.40 -48.72
CA ILE A 315 10.75 13.59 -47.89
C ILE A 315 11.59 13.25 -46.66
N THR A 316 11.30 12.12 -46.02
CA THR A 316 12.07 11.63 -44.86
C THR A 316 13.49 11.21 -45.24
N LEU A 317 13.69 10.73 -46.46
CA LEU A 317 15.01 10.38 -47.02
C LEU A 317 15.74 11.61 -47.60
N SER A 318 15.34 12.81 -47.18
CA SER A 318 15.91 14.11 -47.57
C SER A 318 15.71 14.48 -49.04
N TYR A 319 14.75 13.86 -49.72
CA TYR A 319 14.28 14.31 -51.03
C TYR A 319 13.05 15.19 -50.84
N ILE A 320 13.25 16.51 -50.77
CA ILE A 320 12.15 17.47 -50.66
C ILE A 320 11.76 17.91 -52.08
N PRO A 321 10.62 17.43 -52.63
CA PRO A 321 10.14 17.93 -53.91
C PRO A 321 9.73 19.40 -53.74
N GLN A 322 10.20 20.29 -54.62
CA GLN A 322 9.68 21.65 -54.70
C GLN A 322 8.29 21.59 -55.35
N LEU A 323 7.26 21.63 -54.52
CA LEU A 323 5.89 21.76 -54.98
C LEU A 323 5.61 23.24 -55.26
N HIS A 324 4.75 23.50 -56.23
CA HIS A 324 4.27 24.84 -56.61
C HIS A 324 2.82 24.73 -57.07
N GLY A 325 2.10 25.84 -57.11
CA GLY A 325 0.73 25.87 -57.58
C GLY A 325 -0.21 25.00 -56.74
N LYS A 326 -1.10 24.26 -57.41
CA LYS A 326 -2.23 23.55 -56.79
C LYS A 326 -1.97 22.05 -56.62
N VAL A 327 -2.11 21.56 -55.40
CA VAL A 327 -1.94 20.14 -55.06
C VAL A 327 -3.27 19.52 -54.64
N ILE A 328 -3.64 18.39 -55.24
CA ILE A 328 -4.79 17.61 -54.83
C ILE A 328 -4.34 16.31 -54.17
N VAL A 329 -4.86 16.04 -52.97
CA VAL A 329 -4.63 14.79 -52.25
C VAL A 329 -5.91 13.96 -52.25
N VAL A 330 -5.85 12.73 -52.74
CA VAL A 330 -7.01 11.83 -52.80
C VAL A 330 -6.95 10.83 -51.65
N GLY A 331 -7.86 10.93 -50.70
CA GLY A 331 -7.89 10.03 -49.54
C GLY A 331 -8.57 10.65 -48.32
N GLY A 332 -8.75 9.85 -47.27
CA GLY A 332 -9.35 10.32 -46.01
C GLY A 332 -8.70 9.79 -44.74
N GLY A 333 -7.63 8.99 -44.84
CA GLY A 333 -6.89 8.51 -43.68
C GLY A 333 -5.82 9.49 -43.19
N ASN A 334 -5.16 9.17 -42.07
CA ASN A 334 -4.08 9.99 -41.52
C ASN A 334 -2.96 10.27 -42.54
N THR A 335 -2.60 9.30 -43.38
CA THR A 335 -1.63 9.50 -44.48
C THR A 335 -2.05 10.61 -45.46
N ALA A 336 -3.34 10.76 -45.74
CA ALA A 336 -3.85 11.81 -46.64
C ALA A 336 -3.72 13.19 -45.98
N ILE A 337 -4.07 13.30 -44.70
CA ILE A 337 -3.88 14.53 -43.92
C ILE A 337 -2.39 14.89 -43.83
N ASP A 338 -1.56 13.92 -43.45
CA ASP A 338 -0.12 14.09 -43.30
C ASP A 338 0.52 14.53 -44.64
N ALA A 339 0.12 13.92 -45.76
CA ALA A 339 0.59 14.30 -47.09
C ALA A 339 0.13 15.70 -47.51
N ALA A 340 -1.12 16.08 -47.24
CA ALA A 340 -1.64 17.40 -47.58
C ALA A 340 -0.93 18.52 -46.80
N ARG A 341 -0.79 18.34 -45.49
CA ARG A 341 -0.08 19.28 -44.61
C ARG A 341 1.42 19.36 -44.93
N THR A 342 2.01 18.25 -45.36
CA THR A 342 3.40 18.21 -45.83
C THR A 342 3.54 18.94 -47.17
N ALA A 343 2.60 18.76 -48.10
CA ALA A 343 2.62 19.44 -49.40
C ALA A 343 2.60 20.97 -49.26
N LEU A 344 1.81 21.50 -48.32
CA LEU A 344 1.79 22.92 -47.99
C LEU A 344 3.17 23.43 -47.53
N ARG A 345 3.85 22.65 -46.66
CA ARG A 345 5.21 22.95 -46.17
C ARG A 345 6.29 22.79 -47.24
N CYS A 346 6.01 22.05 -48.31
CA CYS A 346 6.90 21.88 -49.46
C CYS A 346 6.75 22.97 -50.54
N GLY A 347 5.91 23.99 -50.31
CA GLY A 347 5.78 25.16 -51.20
C GLY A 347 4.51 25.22 -52.05
N ALA A 348 3.53 24.34 -51.83
CA ALA A 348 2.24 24.44 -52.51
C ALA A 348 1.50 25.74 -52.13
N GLU A 349 0.91 26.42 -53.11
CA GLU A 349 0.12 27.65 -52.89
C GLU A 349 -1.30 27.32 -52.40
N GLU A 350 -1.86 26.22 -52.91
CA GLU A 350 -3.21 25.76 -52.57
C GLU A 350 -3.19 24.22 -52.47
N VAL A 351 -3.74 23.67 -51.39
CA VAL A 351 -3.87 22.22 -51.20
C VAL A 351 -5.32 21.86 -50.93
N LYS A 352 -5.87 20.90 -51.67
CA LYS A 352 -7.19 20.33 -51.39
C LYS A 352 -7.16 18.84 -51.18
N ILE A 353 -8.02 18.34 -50.32
CA ILE A 353 -8.26 16.91 -50.12
C ILE A 353 -9.56 16.52 -50.80
N VAL A 354 -9.52 15.52 -51.66
CA VAL A 354 -10.69 14.91 -52.27
C VAL A 354 -11.04 13.63 -51.52
N TYR A 355 -12.22 13.60 -50.90
CA TYR A 355 -12.69 12.44 -50.14
C TYR A 355 -14.09 12.01 -50.58
N ARG A 356 -14.22 10.72 -50.91
CA ARG A 356 -15.44 10.12 -51.46
C ARG A 356 -16.60 9.95 -50.46
N ARG A 357 -16.44 10.30 -49.18
CA ARG A 357 -17.50 10.24 -48.15
C ARG A 357 -17.61 11.55 -47.39
N SER A 358 -18.45 11.60 -46.36
CA SER A 358 -18.58 12.75 -45.47
C SER A 358 -17.47 12.76 -44.40
N ILE A 359 -17.41 13.85 -43.63
CA ILE A 359 -16.48 13.96 -42.50
C ILE A 359 -16.69 12.87 -41.45
N HIS A 360 -17.93 12.39 -41.25
CA HIS A 360 -18.26 11.39 -40.24
C HIS A 360 -17.65 10.01 -40.52
N GLU A 361 -17.42 9.67 -41.79
CA GLU A 361 -16.78 8.40 -42.17
C GLU A 361 -15.28 8.57 -42.46
N MET A 362 -14.70 9.75 -42.23
CA MET A 362 -13.28 10.01 -42.50
C MET A 362 -12.41 9.27 -41.47
N PRO A 363 -11.49 8.37 -41.89
CA PRO A 363 -10.71 7.57 -40.93
C PRO A 363 -9.59 8.33 -40.19
N ALA A 364 -9.23 9.54 -40.63
CA ALA A 364 -8.22 10.35 -39.96
C ALA A 364 -8.69 10.83 -38.57
N ASN A 365 -7.73 11.07 -37.67
CA ASN A 365 -8.05 11.60 -36.35
C ASN A 365 -8.70 12.98 -36.46
N HIS A 366 -9.72 13.25 -35.66
CA HIS A 366 -10.51 14.49 -35.77
C HIS A 366 -9.65 15.74 -35.56
N GLU A 367 -8.73 15.72 -34.60
CA GLU A 367 -7.83 16.82 -34.32
C GLU A 367 -6.88 17.13 -35.48
N GLU A 368 -6.48 16.10 -36.24
CA GLU A 368 -5.63 16.28 -37.43
C GLU A 368 -6.41 16.86 -38.60
N ILE A 369 -7.68 16.49 -38.75
CA ILE A 369 -8.61 17.08 -39.72
C ILE A 369 -8.79 18.57 -39.41
N GLU A 370 -9.08 18.91 -38.14
CA GLU A 370 -9.20 20.30 -37.71
C GLU A 370 -7.89 21.08 -37.92
N ALA A 371 -6.74 20.49 -37.61
CA ALA A 371 -5.44 21.13 -37.79
C ALA A 371 -5.18 21.44 -39.27
N ALA A 372 -5.49 20.50 -40.17
CA ALA A 372 -5.38 20.70 -41.61
C ALA A 372 -6.28 21.84 -42.11
N GLN A 373 -7.55 21.89 -41.66
CA GLN A 373 -8.47 22.96 -42.02
C GLN A 373 -8.00 24.33 -41.49
N LYS A 374 -7.51 24.38 -40.24
CA LYS A 374 -6.92 25.60 -39.65
C LYS A 374 -5.66 26.06 -40.40
N GLU A 375 -4.92 25.14 -41.02
CA GLU A 375 -3.77 25.43 -41.90
C GLU A 375 -4.18 25.89 -43.32
N GLY A 376 -5.48 25.95 -43.64
CA GLY A 376 -5.99 26.43 -44.92
C GLY A 376 -6.24 25.33 -45.97
N ILE A 377 -6.19 24.05 -45.57
CA ILE A 377 -6.44 22.92 -46.48
C ILE A 377 -7.93 22.70 -46.64
N GLU A 378 -8.44 22.88 -47.86
CA GLU A 378 -9.85 22.65 -48.19
C GLU A 378 -10.13 21.14 -48.36
N ILE A 379 -11.22 20.64 -47.78
CA ILE A 379 -11.64 19.23 -47.93
C ILE A 379 -12.93 19.14 -48.74
N LEU A 380 -12.82 18.59 -49.94
CA LEU A 380 -13.92 18.33 -50.86
C LEU A 380 -14.54 16.96 -50.55
N PHE A 381 -15.55 16.98 -49.68
CA PHE A 381 -16.35 15.79 -49.34
C PHE A 381 -17.21 15.32 -50.51
N LEU A 382 -17.66 14.07 -50.43
CA LEU A 382 -18.54 13.43 -51.41
C LEU A 382 -18.04 13.65 -52.85
N THR A 383 -16.73 13.53 -53.04
CA THR A 383 -16.08 13.77 -54.33
C THR A 383 -15.06 12.65 -54.59
N ASN A 384 -15.05 12.10 -55.81
CA ASN A 384 -14.11 11.05 -56.20
C ASN A 384 -13.52 11.34 -57.58
N PRO A 385 -12.21 11.14 -57.81
CA PRO A 385 -11.61 11.26 -59.13
C PRO A 385 -12.17 10.21 -60.11
N LYS A 386 -12.39 10.63 -61.36
CA LYS A 386 -12.87 9.80 -62.49
C LYS A 386 -11.76 9.52 -63.51
N SER A 387 -11.02 10.55 -63.92
CA SER A 387 -9.94 10.45 -64.90
C SER A 387 -8.89 11.56 -64.72
N ILE A 388 -7.71 11.34 -65.29
CA ILE A 388 -6.58 12.29 -65.27
C ILE A 388 -6.57 13.09 -66.58
N ILE A 389 -6.35 14.41 -66.49
CA ILE A 389 -6.14 15.29 -67.64
C ILE A 389 -4.68 15.76 -67.63
N ALA A 390 -3.93 15.37 -68.66
CA ALA A 390 -2.51 15.68 -68.80
C ALA A 390 -2.22 16.40 -70.13
N ASP A 391 -1.21 17.26 -70.11
CA ASP A 391 -0.65 17.95 -71.28
C ASP A 391 0.84 17.64 -71.37
N ASN A 392 1.32 17.15 -72.52
CA ASN A 392 2.71 16.71 -72.72
C ASN A 392 3.26 15.79 -71.61
N ASN A 393 2.49 14.78 -71.19
CA ASN A 393 2.81 13.86 -70.08
C ASN A 393 2.98 14.53 -68.69
N LYS A 394 2.55 15.79 -68.53
CA LYS A 394 2.50 16.50 -67.25
C LYS A 394 1.04 16.66 -66.81
N LEU A 395 0.77 16.44 -65.52
CA LEU A 395 -0.55 16.65 -64.94
C LEU A 395 -0.99 18.12 -65.10
N LYS A 396 -2.25 18.32 -65.50
CA LYS A 396 -2.87 19.66 -65.65
C LYS A 396 -4.14 19.79 -64.81
N ALA A 397 -4.96 18.75 -64.75
CA ALA A 397 -6.19 18.72 -63.99
C ALA A 397 -6.66 17.28 -63.72
N ILE A 398 -7.64 17.13 -62.84
CA ILE A 398 -8.39 15.88 -62.66
C ILE A 398 -9.88 16.10 -62.92
N GLU A 399 -10.52 15.17 -63.61
CA GLU A 399 -11.98 15.11 -63.69
C GLU A 399 -12.49 14.37 -62.45
N CYS A 400 -13.36 15.01 -61.67
CA CYS A 400 -13.99 14.45 -60.49
C CYS A 400 -15.49 14.32 -60.71
N LEU A 401 -16.13 13.44 -59.93
CA LEU A 401 -17.58 13.31 -59.86
C LEU A 401 -18.07 13.43 -58.41
N LYS A 402 -19.32 13.87 -58.23
CA LYS A 402 -19.95 13.86 -56.91
C LYS A 402 -20.41 12.46 -56.52
N MET A 403 -20.31 12.16 -55.24
CA MET A 403 -20.72 10.91 -54.62
C MET A 403 -21.98 11.15 -53.79
N GLU A 404 -22.78 10.11 -53.61
CA GLU A 404 -23.82 10.04 -52.59
C GLU A 404 -23.60 8.81 -51.70
N LEU A 405 -24.07 8.85 -50.45
CA LEU A 405 -23.91 7.75 -49.51
C LEU A 405 -25.19 6.91 -49.49
N VAL A 406 -25.04 5.63 -49.77
CA VAL A 406 -26.09 4.62 -49.56
C VAL A 406 -25.80 3.90 -48.24
N GLU A 407 -26.80 3.78 -47.37
CA GLU A 407 -26.65 3.07 -46.11
C GLU A 407 -26.16 1.63 -46.33
N GLY A 408 -25.18 1.24 -45.51
CA GLY A 408 -24.69 -0.13 -45.45
C GLY A 408 -25.56 -1.01 -44.56
N LYS A 409 -25.15 -2.27 -44.39
CA LYS A 409 -25.70 -3.11 -43.30
C LYS A 409 -25.36 -2.49 -41.94
N PRO A 410 -26.12 -2.79 -40.87
CA PRO A 410 -25.77 -2.35 -39.52
C PRO A 410 -24.31 -2.70 -39.19
N GLY A 411 -23.50 -1.68 -38.88
CA GLY A 411 -22.06 -1.82 -38.58
C GLY A 411 -21.12 -1.68 -39.79
N GLU A 412 -21.63 -1.64 -41.02
CA GLU A 412 -20.83 -1.31 -42.21
C GLU A 412 -20.83 0.21 -42.45
N ARG A 413 -19.69 0.74 -42.92
CA ARG A 413 -19.62 2.14 -43.35
C ARG A 413 -20.53 2.36 -44.56
N PRO A 414 -21.25 3.50 -44.64
CA PRO A 414 -22.01 3.87 -45.82
C PRO A 414 -21.20 3.74 -47.11
N LYS A 415 -21.82 3.17 -48.14
CA LYS A 415 -21.19 2.92 -49.43
C LYS A 415 -21.29 4.19 -50.29
N PRO A 416 -20.16 4.75 -50.76
CA PRO A 416 -20.19 5.89 -51.66
C PRO A 416 -20.52 5.39 -53.07
N VAL A 417 -21.56 5.93 -53.69
CA VAL A 417 -21.96 5.63 -55.07
C VAL A 417 -21.87 6.89 -55.95
N PRO A 418 -21.48 6.74 -57.24
CA PRO A 418 -21.44 7.84 -58.20
C PRO A 418 -22.78 8.52 -58.41
N LYS A 419 -22.83 9.86 -58.35
CA LYS A 419 -23.96 10.65 -58.85
C LYS A 419 -23.73 10.95 -60.33
N ALA A 420 -24.42 10.24 -61.22
CA ALA A 420 -24.25 10.41 -62.68
C ALA A 420 -24.57 11.85 -63.13
N GLY A 421 -23.79 12.39 -64.08
CA GLY A 421 -23.97 13.75 -64.62
C GLY A 421 -23.47 14.88 -63.71
N SER A 422 -22.66 14.56 -62.69
CA SER A 422 -22.11 15.52 -61.74
C SER A 422 -20.60 15.76 -61.91
N GLU A 423 -20.07 15.45 -63.10
CA GLU A 423 -18.67 15.61 -63.44
C GLU A 423 -18.23 17.08 -63.47
N PHE A 424 -17.05 17.35 -62.93
CA PHE A 424 -16.43 18.67 -62.96
C PHE A 424 -14.91 18.54 -62.92
N ILE A 425 -14.22 19.56 -63.43
CA ILE A 425 -12.75 19.58 -63.53
C ILE A 425 -12.17 20.38 -62.36
N ILE A 426 -11.10 19.85 -61.76
CA ILE A 426 -10.28 20.56 -60.77
C ILE A 426 -8.87 20.69 -61.35
N ASP A 427 -8.45 21.93 -61.62
CA ASP A 427 -7.09 22.22 -62.07
C ASP A 427 -6.08 21.92 -60.96
N CYS A 428 -5.00 21.19 -61.31
CA CYS A 428 -3.95 20.83 -60.37
C CYS A 428 -2.62 20.53 -61.07
N ASP A 429 -1.54 21.01 -60.47
CA ASP A 429 -0.17 20.75 -60.93
C ASP A 429 0.36 19.42 -60.38
N PHE A 430 -0.13 19.01 -59.21
CA PHE A 430 0.26 17.77 -58.55
C PHE A 430 -0.92 17.00 -57.97
N LEU A 431 -0.84 15.67 -58.03
CA LEU A 431 -1.83 14.74 -57.48
C LEU A 431 -1.14 13.77 -56.53
N ILE A 432 -1.63 13.63 -55.30
CA ILE A 432 -1.11 12.67 -54.32
C ILE A 432 -2.20 11.64 -53.99
N GLY A 433 -2.01 10.40 -54.45
CA GLY A 433 -2.89 9.28 -54.15
C GLY A 433 -2.62 8.65 -52.79
N ALA A 434 -3.52 8.83 -51.83
CA ALA A 434 -3.41 8.34 -50.44
C ALA A 434 -4.62 7.48 -50.04
N ILE A 435 -5.00 6.52 -50.89
CA ILE A 435 -6.23 5.73 -50.72
C ILE A 435 -6.07 4.37 -50.01
N GLY A 436 -4.87 4.01 -49.56
CA GLY A 436 -4.63 2.78 -48.81
C GLY A 436 -3.17 2.35 -48.80
N GLN A 437 -2.84 1.50 -47.84
CA GLN A 437 -1.52 0.87 -47.69
C GLN A 437 -1.69 -0.66 -47.69
N ALA A 438 -0.69 -1.38 -48.18
CA ALA A 438 -0.67 -2.83 -48.25
C ALA A 438 0.68 -3.37 -47.79
N VAL A 439 0.67 -4.61 -47.30
CA VAL A 439 1.88 -5.35 -46.95
C VAL A 439 2.44 -6.00 -48.21
N ASP A 440 3.77 -6.00 -48.34
CA ASP A 440 4.43 -6.81 -49.36
C ASP A 440 4.72 -8.20 -48.78
N THR A 441 3.92 -9.19 -49.17
CA THR A 441 4.07 -10.61 -48.77
C THR A 441 4.79 -11.43 -49.84
N GLY A 442 5.53 -10.80 -50.76
CA GLY A 442 6.31 -11.49 -51.79
C GLY A 442 7.31 -12.51 -51.24
N PHE A 443 7.79 -12.32 -50.01
CA PHE A 443 8.71 -13.23 -49.32
C PHE A 443 8.15 -14.63 -49.07
N VAL A 444 6.82 -14.79 -48.99
CA VAL A 444 6.18 -16.09 -48.73
C VAL A 444 6.43 -17.09 -49.86
N LYS A 445 6.72 -16.62 -51.08
CA LYS A 445 7.04 -17.47 -52.23
C LYS A 445 8.34 -18.28 -52.05
N PHE A 446 9.24 -17.84 -51.16
CA PHE A 446 10.53 -18.47 -50.91
C PHE A 446 10.46 -19.46 -49.72
N ASP A 447 9.46 -19.29 -48.85
CA ASP A 447 9.19 -20.13 -47.69
C ASP A 447 7.75 -20.68 -47.80
N ASN A 448 7.55 -21.72 -48.64
CA ASN A 448 6.26 -22.36 -48.98
C ASN A 448 5.38 -22.85 -47.80
N ASP A 449 5.82 -22.65 -46.56
CA ASP A 449 5.19 -23.16 -45.33
C ASP A 449 4.42 -22.08 -44.56
N CYS A 450 4.48 -20.80 -44.96
CA CYS A 450 3.78 -19.69 -44.30
C CYS A 450 2.41 -19.41 -44.96
N SER A 451 1.31 -19.69 -44.25
CA SER A 451 -0.05 -19.49 -44.78
C SER A 451 -0.45 -18.00 -44.81
N LEU A 452 -1.10 -17.59 -45.90
CA LEU A 452 -1.67 -16.24 -46.07
C LEU A 452 -3.19 -16.26 -45.93
N GLU A 453 -3.74 -15.17 -45.39
CA GLU A 453 -5.16 -14.85 -45.40
C GLU A 453 -5.64 -14.41 -46.79
N LYS A 454 -6.97 -14.38 -46.99
CA LYS A 454 -7.60 -13.93 -48.26
C LYS A 454 -7.16 -12.52 -48.71
N TRP A 455 -6.74 -11.68 -47.78
CA TRP A 455 -6.33 -10.29 -48.03
C TRP A 455 -4.82 -10.10 -48.22
N GLY A 456 -4.05 -11.20 -48.27
CA GLY A 456 -2.61 -11.17 -48.51
C GLY A 456 -1.77 -10.82 -47.27
N THR A 457 -2.31 -10.99 -46.06
CA THR A 457 -1.61 -10.88 -44.77
C THR A 457 -1.24 -12.27 -44.22
N VAL A 458 -0.26 -12.35 -43.32
CA VAL A 458 0.18 -13.63 -42.70
C VAL A 458 -0.88 -14.12 -41.71
N HIS A 459 -1.27 -15.39 -41.84
CA HIS A 459 -2.19 -16.05 -40.91
C HIS A 459 -1.46 -16.45 -39.62
N VAL A 460 -2.05 -16.14 -38.47
CA VAL A 460 -1.55 -16.48 -37.14
C VAL A 460 -2.67 -16.96 -36.23
N ASP A 461 -2.33 -17.72 -35.19
CA ASP A 461 -3.24 -17.91 -34.04
C ASP A 461 -3.37 -16.57 -33.29
N ASN A 462 -4.61 -16.08 -33.15
CA ASN A 462 -4.87 -14.76 -32.58
C ASN A 462 -4.55 -14.66 -31.07
N ASP A 463 -4.41 -15.77 -30.35
CA ASP A 463 -4.08 -15.83 -28.93
C ASP A 463 -2.56 -15.92 -28.68
N THR A 464 -1.82 -16.51 -29.61
CA THR A 464 -0.37 -16.75 -29.47
C THR A 464 0.49 -15.92 -30.42
N MET A 465 -0.07 -15.41 -31.51
CA MET A 465 0.66 -14.81 -32.64
C MET A 465 1.58 -15.79 -33.39
N GLU A 466 1.47 -17.10 -33.13
CA GLU A 466 2.24 -18.14 -33.82
C GLU A 466 1.69 -18.32 -35.24
N THR A 467 2.59 -18.46 -36.21
CA THR A 467 2.26 -18.72 -37.62
C THR A 467 2.00 -20.22 -37.85
N SER A 468 1.78 -20.62 -39.11
CA SER A 468 1.75 -22.04 -39.48
C SER A 468 3.10 -22.75 -39.32
N ILE A 469 4.20 -22.02 -39.12
CA ILE A 469 5.54 -22.57 -38.91
C ILE A 469 5.84 -22.56 -37.39
N PRO A 470 6.05 -23.72 -36.76
CA PRO A 470 6.35 -23.80 -35.32
C PRO A 470 7.58 -22.97 -34.93
N GLY A 471 7.46 -22.20 -33.84
CA GLY A 471 8.53 -21.31 -33.37
C GLY A 471 8.74 -20.04 -34.20
N VAL A 472 7.87 -19.78 -35.19
CA VAL A 472 7.82 -18.53 -35.96
C VAL A 472 6.54 -17.77 -35.66
N PHE A 473 6.68 -16.50 -35.32
CA PHE A 473 5.60 -15.62 -34.86
C PHE A 473 5.49 -14.41 -35.78
N ALA A 474 4.30 -13.81 -35.89
CA ALA A 474 4.12 -12.59 -36.67
C ALA A 474 3.20 -11.58 -35.97
N GLY A 475 3.44 -10.28 -36.19
CA GLY A 475 2.65 -9.22 -35.58
C GLY A 475 2.88 -7.85 -36.21
N GLY A 476 1.98 -6.92 -35.96
CA GLY A 476 1.91 -5.62 -36.64
C GLY A 476 1.15 -5.71 -37.96
N ASP A 477 1.50 -4.83 -38.90
CA ASP A 477 0.73 -4.69 -40.13
C ASP A 477 0.72 -5.97 -40.97
N VAL A 478 1.78 -6.78 -40.90
CA VAL A 478 1.89 -8.05 -41.64
C VAL A 478 0.75 -9.03 -41.36
N VAL A 479 0.11 -8.96 -40.19
CA VAL A 479 -1.00 -9.87 -39.80
C VAL A 479 -2.37 -9.30 -40.16
N THR A 480 -2.55 -7.99 -40.00
CA THR A 480 -3.88 -7.36 -39.98
C THR A 480 -4.11 -6.33 -41.09
N GLY A 481 -3.06 -5.94 -41.81
CA GLY A 481 -3.04 -4.73 -42.63
C GLY A 481 -2.68 -3.49 -41.81
N PRO A 482 -2.82 -2.27 -42.35
CA PRO A 482 -2.34 -1.05 -41.68
C PRO A 482 -3.00 -0.84 -40.31
N LEU A 483 -2.21 -0.90 -39.24
CA LEU A 483 -2.63 -0.69 -37.85
C LEU A 483 -2.22 0.66 -37.29
N THR A 484 -2.78 1.00 -36.13
CA THR A 484 -2.25 2.06 -35.28
C THR A 484 -0.98 1.58 -34.57
N ALA A 485 -0.01 2.47 -34.37
CA ALA A 485 1.28 2.11 -33.80
C ALA A 485 1.17 1.43 -32.41
N ILE A 486 0.21 1.85 -31.59
CA ILE A 486 -0.03 1.25 -30.26
C ILE A 486 -0.52 -0.21 -30.36
N MET A 487 -1.26 -0.55 -31.41
CA MET A 487 -1.75 -1.89 -31.67
C MET A 487 -0.62 -2.80 -32.17
N SER A 488 0.29 -2.26 -32.99
CA SER A 488 1.53 -2.94 -33.39
C SER A 488 2.42 -3.26 -32.18
N ILE A 489 2.57 -2.31 -31.24
CA ILE A 489 3.29 -2.53 -29.97
C ILE A 489 2.64 -3.65 -29.16
N ALA A 490 1.31 -3.66 -29.06
CA ALA A 490 0.57 -4.71 -28.36
C ALA A 490 0.84 -6.11 -28.93
N GLN A 491 0.83 -6.25 -30.26
CA GLN A 491 1.12 -7.53 -30.92
C GLN A 491 2.59 -7.94 -30.77
N GLY A 492 3.54 -7.01 -30.88
CA GLY A 492 4.95 -7.28 -30.60
C GLY A 492 5.19 -7.78 -29.17
N LYS A 493 4.54 -7.16 -28.18
CA LYS A 493 4.55 -7.62 -26.79
C LYS A 493 3.96 -9.03 -26.62
N LYS A 494 2.83 -9.28 -27.28
CA LYS A 494 2.13 -10.58 -27.23
C LYS A 494 3.01 -11.69 -27.81
N ALA A 495 3.58 -11.46 -29.00
CA ALA A 495 4.50 -12.40 -29.65
C ALA A 495 5.74 -12.67 -28.80
N ALA A 496 6.34 -11.64 -28.19
CA ALA A 496 7.47 -11.83 -27.28
C ALA A 496 7.13 -12.78 -26.12
N LYS A 497 5.97 -12.63 -25.48
CA LYS A 497 5.52 -13.54 -24.41
C LYS A 497 5.34 -14.97 -24.91
N SER A 498 4.77 -15.14 -26.09
CA SER A 498 4.59 -16.45 -26.71
C SER A 498 5.92 -17.13 -27.04
N ILE A 499 6.90 -16.39 -27.57
CA ILE A 499 8.27 -16.89 -27.81
C ILE A 499 8.91 -17.36 -26.49
N MET A 500 8.74 -16.61 -25.40
CA MET A 500 9.25 -17.02 -24.09
C MET A 500 8.61 -18.33 -23.60
N GLY A 501 7.28 -18.47 -23.77
CA GLY A 501 6.55 -19.70 -23.42
C GLY A 501 6.97 -20.90 -24.27
N TYR A 502 7.19 -20.66 -25.57
CA TYR A 502 7.73 -21.65 -26.51
C TYR A 502 9.09 -22.17 -26.07
N PHE A 503 10.00 -21.30 -25.65
CA PHE A 503 11.32 -21.73 -25.14
C PHE A 503 11.26 -22.52 -23.85
N GLN A 504 10.22 -22.34 -23.02
CA GLN A 504 10.06 -23.08 -21.77
C GLN A 504 9.45 -24.46 -21.96
N THR A 505 8.49 -24.60 -22.88
CA THR A 505 7.63 -25.79 -22.97
C THR A 505 7.72 -26.54 -24.30
N GLY A 506 8.35 -25.95 -25.32
CA GLY A 506 8.46 -26.50 -26.67
C GLY A 506 7.19 -26.34 -27.53
N HIS A 507 6.11 -25.78 -26.98
CA HIS A 507 4.85 -25.48 -27.66
C HIS A 507 4.26 -24.19 -27.09
N VAL A 508 3.33 -23.55 -27.79
CA VAL A 508 2.72 -22.32 -27.29
C VAL A 508 1.37 -22.63 -26.66
N ASN A 509 1.29 -22.46 -25.35
CA ASN A 509 0.02 -22.55 -24.63
C ASN A 509 -0.71 -21.21 -24.72
N LYS A 510 -2.04 -21.27 -24.89
CA LYS A 510 -2.89 -20.08 -24.74
C LYS A 510 -2.71 -19.53 -23.33
N SER A 511 -2.43 -18.23 -23.20
CA SER A 511 -2.41 -17.59 -21.88
C SER A 511 -3.77 -17.75 -21.23
N SER A 512 -3.79 -18.09 -19.95
CA SER A 512 -5.01 -17.96 -19.15
C SER A 512 -5.48 -16.50 -19.23
N THR A 513 -6.77 -16.32 -19.49
CA THR A 513 -7.40 -15.00 -19.54
C THR A 513 -7.72 -14.57 -18.12
N LYS A 514 -7.26 -13.38 -17.73
CA LYS A 514 -7.65 -12.78 -16.44
C LYS A 514 -9.10 -12.30 -16.53
N TYR A 515 -9.88 -12.62 -15.53
CA TYR A 515 -11.22 -12.12 -15.33
C TYR A 515 -11.20 -10.67 -14.84
N TYR A 516 -11.97 -9.83 -15.52
CA TYR A 516 -12.24 -8.46 -15.09
C TYR A 516 -13.73 -8.23 -15.06
N SER A 517 -14.23 -7.83 -13.88
CA SER A 517 -15.53 -7.20 -13.78
C SER A 517 -15.47 -5.83 -14.44
N LEU A 518 -16.44 -5.54 -15.32
CA LEU A 518 -16.58 -4.27 -16.01
C LEU A 518 -18.06 -3.88 -16.01
N LYS A 519 -18.38 -2.65 -15.57
CA LYS A 519 -19.77 -2.19 -15.43
C LYS A 519 -20.58 -2.31 -16.71
N ASN A 520 -19.96 -2.00 -17.85
CA ASN A 520 -20.59 -2.02 -19.17
C ASN A 520 -20.91 -3.44 -19.68
N LYS A 521 -20.37 -4.51 -19.08
CA LYS A 521 -20.77 -5.89 -19.37
C LYS A 521 -22.09 -6.27 -18.70
N LEU A 522 -22.44 -5.62 -17.58
CA LEU A 522 -23.66 -5.91 -16.83
C LEU A 522 -24.83 -5.05 -17.30
N THR A 523 -24.63 -3.74 -17.41
CA THR A 523 -25.69 -2.80 -17.80
C THR A 523 -25.12 -1.57 -18.47
N LYS A 524 -25.96 -0.86 -19.24
CA LYS A 524 -25.61 0.45 -19.79
C LYS A 524 -25.36 1.46 -18.66
N ILE A 525 -24.28 2.21 -18.81
CA ILE A 525 -23.90 3.32 -17.93
C ILE A 525 -24.73 4.54 -18.33
N THR A 526 -25.24 5.28 -17.35
CA THR A 526 -26.11 6.45 -17.57
C THR A 526 -25.59 7.69 -16.85
N ASP A 527 -25.88 8.86 -17.40
CA ASP A 527 -25.39 10.17 -16.93
C ASP A 527 -25.76 10.46 -15.46
N ARG A 528 -26.90 9.93 -14.99
CA ARG A 528 -27.35 10.01 -13.58
C ARG A 528 -26.31 9.53 -12.57
N GLU A 529 -25.46 8.58 -12.96
CA GLU A 529 -24.41 8.05 -12.09
C GLU A 529 -23.33 9.09 -11.75
N PHE A 530 -23.23 10.18 -12.51
CA PHE A 530 -22.18 11.19 -12.39
C PHE A 530 -22.71 12.59 -12.03
N GLU A 531 -23.99 12.75 -11.70
CA GLU A 531 -24.58 14.06 -11.34
C GLU A 531 -23.88 14.75 -10.16
N HIS A 532 -23.30 13.97 -9.25
CA HIS A 532 -22.55 14.46 -8.09
C HIS A 532 -21.11 14.91 -8.41
N VAL A 533 -20.64 14.68 -9.65
CA VAL A 533 -19.27 14.99 -10.05
C VAL A 533 -19.19 16.41 -10.62
N LYS A 534 -18.26 17.21 -10.11
CA LYS A 534 -18.05 18.58 -10.58
C LYS A 534 -17.51 18.60 -12.03
N LYS A 535 -18.12 19.44 -12.87
CA LYS A 535 -17.63 19.77 -14.22
C LYS A 535 -16.35 20.60 -14.14
N LEU A 536 -15.32 20.19 -14.88
CA LEU A 536 -14.01 20.85 -14.94
C LEU A 536 -13.57 20.94 -16.40
N ALA A 537 -13.11 22.12 -16.83
CA ALA A 537 -12.58 22.34 -18.18
C ALA A 537 -11.32 21.48 -18.42
N ARG A 538 -11.13 21.03 -19.66
CA ARG A 538 -9.94 20.29 -20.09
C ARG A 538 -8.78 21.23 -20.41
N GLU A 539 -7.56 20.85 -20.02
CA GLU A 539 -6.35 21.55 -20.44
C GLU A 539 -6.11 21.40 -21.94
N LYS A 540 -5.76 22.51 -22.62
CA LYS A 540 -5.52 22.52 -24.07
C LYS A 540 -4.02 22.41 -24.36
N MET A 541 -3.70 21.61 -25.38
CA MET A 541 -2.34 21.50 -25.90
C MET A 541 -1.94 22.84 -26.53
N LYS A 542 -0.79 23.36 -26.13
CA LYS A 542 -0.22 24.54 -26.77
C LYS A 542 0.34 24.13 -28.12
N GLU A 543 0.04 24.92 -29.14
CA GLU A 543 0.54 24.73 -30.50
C GLU A 543 1.30 25.99 -30.94
N ILE A 544 2.26 25.83 -31.85
CA ILE A 544 2.82 26.99 -32.56
C ILE A 544 1.73 27.65 -33.43
N SER A 545 1.92 28.93 -33.76
CA SER A 545 0.93 29.69 -34.51
C SER A 545 0.67 29.07 -35.90
N VAL A 546 -0.53 29.29 -36.44
CA VAL A 546 -0.90 28.79 -37.79
C VAL A 546 0.04 29.34 -38.86
N THR A 547 0.45 30.60 -38.75
CA THR A 547 1.40 31.24 -39.67
C THR A 547 2.78 30.58 -39.62
N ASP A 548 3.24 30.19 -38.43
CA ASP A 548 4.55 29.56 -38.29
C ASP A 548 4.52 28.10 -38.77
N ARG A 549 3.48 27.33 -38.44
CA ARG A 549 3.46 25.89 -38.77
C ARG A 549 3.33 25.57 -40.25
N THR A 550 2.80 26.47 -41.07
CA THR A 550 2.55 26.20 -42.51
C THR A 550 3.81 26.28 -43.37
N HIS A 551 4.90 26.85 -42.85
CA HIS A 551 6.12 27.14 -43.63
C HIS A 551 7.38 26.45 -43.13
N ASN A 552 7.27 25.59 -42.12
CA ASN A 552 8.39 24.83 -41.61
C ASN A 552 7.96 23.46 -41.06
N PHE A 553 8.96 22.66 -40.73
CA PHE A 553 8.79 21.32 -40.17
C PHE A 553 9.03 21.29 -38.65
N GLN A 554 8.91 22.43 -37.95
CA GLN A 554 8.98 22.46 -36.49
C GLN A 554 7.83 21.65 -35.88
N GLU A 555 8.10 21.06 -34.72
CA GLU A 555 7.08 20.30 -33.99
C GLU A 555 5.91 21.22 -33.62
N VAL A 556 4.68 20.85 -34.04
CA VAL A 556 3.52 21.74 -33.91
C VAL A 556 3.03 21.84 -32.48
N GLU A 557 2.87 20.70 -31.80
CA GLU A 557 2.41 20.64 -30.41
C GLU A 557 3.61 20.82 -29.45
N LEU A 558 3.48 21.71 -28.47
CA LEU A 558 4.56 22.13 -27.56
C LEU A 558 4.63 21.36 -26.22
N GLY A 559 3.68 20.46 -25.96
CA GLY A 559 3.59 19.74 -24.69
C GLY A 559 2.87 20.53 -23.58
N PHE A 560 2.61 19.86 -22.46
CA PHE A 560 2.03 20.47 -21.26
C PHE A 560 3.12 21.01 -20.34
N SER A 561 2.82 22.10 -19.62
CA SER A 561 3.63 22.45 -18.44
C SER A 561 3.28 21.56 -17.25
N GLU A 562 4.17 21.52 -16.25
CA GLU A 562 3.93 20.79 -15.00
C GLU A 562 2.60 21.18 -14.33
N THR A 563 2.28 22.49 -14.29
CA THR A 563 1.02 22.98 -13.73
C THR A 563 -0.21 22.45 -14.47
N GLN A 564 -0.16 22.42 -15.81
CA GLN A 564 -1.24 21.85 -16.63
C GLN A 564 -1.38 20.35 -16.35
N CYS A 565 -0.26 19.63 -16.21
CA CYS A 565 -0.27 18.21 -15.85
C CYS A 565 -0.92 17.95 -14.49
N GLN A 566 -0.58 18.74 -13.46
CA GLN A 566 -1.17 18.59 -12.12
C GLN A 566 -2.69 18.82 -12.14
N PHE A 567 -3.15 19.87 -12.81
CA PHE A 567 -4.58 20.17 -12.92
C PHE A 567 -5.33 19.07 -13.70
N GLU A 568 -4.80 18.66 -14.86
CA GLU A 568 -5.42 17.66 -15.72
C GLU A 568 -5.43 16.27 -15.07
N ALA A 569 -4.36 15.87 -14.39
CA ALA A 569 -4.31 14.64 -13.59
C ALA A 569 -5.35 14.67 -12.45
N GLY A 570 -5.59 15.85 -11.88
CA GLY A 570 -6.64 16.12 -10.90
C GLY A 570 -8.04 15.74 -11.38
N ARG A 571 -8.33 15.86 -12.69
CA ARG A 571 -9.66 15.56 -13.29
C ARG A 571 -10.01 14.06 -13.30
N CYS A 572 -9.04 13.15 -13.20
CA CYS A 572 -9.28 11.70 -13.24
C CYS A 572 -10.28 11.23 -12.17
N LEU A 573 -11.26 10.40 -12.58
CA LEU A 573 -12.32 9.84 -11.73
C LEU A 573 -11.96 8.54 -11.00
N GLU A 574 -10.76 8.00 -11.21
CA GLU A 574 -10.27 6.81 -10.51
C GLU A 574 -11.20 5.58 -10.63
N CYS A 575 -11.67 5.31 -11.86
CA CYS A 575 -12.73 4.34 -12.12
C CYS A 575 -12.42 2.88 -11.75
N GLY A 576 -11.15 2.47 -11.77
CA GLY A 576 -10.68 1.12 -11.43
C GLY A 576 -10.54 0.89 -9.93
N CYS A 577 -10.54 -0.37 -9.50
CA CYS A 577 -10.57 -0.76 -8.09
C CYS A 577 -9.22 -0.57 -7.36
N SER A 578 -9.27 -0.12 -6.09
CA SER A 578 -8.11 -0.04 -5.20
C SER A 578 -7.57 -1.40 -4.78
N GLU A 579 -8.46 -2.37 -4.58
CA GLU A 579 -8.13 -3.72 -4.14
C GLU A 579 -7.74 -4.65 -5.30
N TYR A 580 -7.26 -4.08 -6.41
CA TYR A 580 -6.89 -4.87 -7.58
C TYR A 580 -5.89 -5.97 -7.22
N SER A 581 -4.88 -5.78 -6.38
CA SER A 581 -3.90 -6.86 -6.13
C SER A 581 -4.43 -7.97 -5.22
N ASP A 582 -5.42 -7.68 -4.36
CA ASP A 582 -5.78 -8.51 -3.21
C ASP A 582 -7.24 -9.02 -3.20
N CYS A 583 -8.04 -8.68 -4.22
CA CYS A 583 -9.43 -9.09 -4.30
C CYS A 583 -9.58 -10.62 -4.46
N GLN A 584 -10.00 -11.28 -3.38
CA GLN A 584 -10.24 -12.73 -3.34
C GLN A 584 -11.31 -13.16 -4.33
N LEU A 585 -12.38 -12.37 -4.50
CA LEU A 585 -13.44 -12.66 -5.45
C LEU A 585 -12.91 -12.77 -6.88
N ARG A 586 -12.01 -11.86 -7.30
CA ARG A 586 -11.39 -11.94 -8.62
C ARG A 586 -10.47 -13.16 -8.73
N LYS A 587 -9.63 -13.45 -7.71
CA LYS A 587 -8.79 -14.66 -7.70
C LYS A 587 -9.61 -15.90 -8.00
N TYR A 588 -10.75 -16.07 -7.32
CA TYR A 588 -11.63 -17.22 -7.58
C TYR A 588 -12.34 -17.12 -8.94
N CYS A 589 -12.71 -15.93 -9.42
CA CYS A 589 -13.27 -15.81 -10.77
C CYS A 589 -12.26 -16.19 -11.88
N ASP A 590 -10.98 -15.85 -11.68
CA ASP A 590 -9.87 -16.27 -12.54
C ASP A 590 -9.71 -17.80 -12.52
N GLU A 591 -9.70 -18.40 -11.32
CA GLU A 591 -9.49 -19.84 -11.12
C GLU A 591 -10.60 -20.71 -11.74
N TYR A 592 -11.86 -20.30 -11.59
CA TYR A 592 -13.02 -21.06 -12.07
C TYR A 592 -13.51 -20.63 -13.46
N ASN A 593 -12.77 -19.77 -14.17
CA ASN A 593 -13.08 -19.28 -15.53
C ASN A 593 -14.52 -18.77 -15.68
N ILE A 594 -14.90 -17.81 -14.83
CA ILE A 594 -16.27 -17.29 -14.76
C ILE A 594 -16.64 -16.45 -15.99
N ASP A 595 -17.84 -16.67 -16.52
CA ASP A 595 -18.46 -15.79 -17.52
C ASP A 595 -19.70 -15.11 -16.94
N ILE A 596 -19.63 -13.79 -16.82
CA ILE A 596 -20.71 -12.97 -16.26
C ILE A 596 -21.95 -12.95 -17.16
N SER A 597 -21.81 -13.29 -18.46
CA SER A 597 -22.89 -13.21 -19.44
C SER A 597 -23.99 -14.27 -19.24
N GLU A 598 -23.70 -15.38 -18.56
CA GLU A 598 -24.63 -16.49 -18.37
C GLU A 598 -25.83 -16.13 -17.47
N PHE A 599 -25.64 -15.25 -16.46
CA PHE A 599 -26.64 -14.93 -15.44
C PHE A 599 -26.95 -13.42 -15.32
N VAL A 600 -26.79 -12.65 -16.41
CA VAL A 600 -27.08 -11.20 -16.38
C VAL A 600 -28.56 -10.96 -16.11
N GLY A 601 -28.87 -10.38 -14.95
CA GLY A 601 -30.21 -9.99 -14.52
C GLY A 601 -30.32 -8.49 -14.21
N GLU A 602 -31.29 -8.12 -13.36
CA GLU A 602 -31.43 -6.74 -12.88
C GLU A 602 -30.24 -6.35 -12.00
N THR A 603 -29.38 -5.45 -12.49
CA THR A 603 -28.24 -4.93 -11.71
C THR A 603 -28.63 -3.72 -10.87
N LYS A 604 -28.33 -3.77 -9.57
CA LYS A 604 -28.61 -2.66 -8.65
C LYS A 604 -27.45 -1.69 -8.59
N LYS A 605 -27.78 -0.41 -8.76
CA LYS A 605 -26.83 0.70 -8.72
C LYS A 605 -27.01 1.46 -7.42
N TYR A 606 -25.92 1.64 -6.68
CA TYR A 606 -25.87 2.39 -5.43
C TYR A 606 -24.93 3.59 -5.58
N LEU A 607 -25.25 4.69 -4.91
CA LEU A 607 -24.29 5.77 -4.72
C LEU A 607 -23.18 5.30 -3.79
N VAL A 608 -21.94 5.66 -4.13
CA VAL A 608 -20.79 5.41 -3.26
C VAL A 608 -20.88 6.35 -2.06
N ASP A 609 -20.89 5.80 -0.86
CA ASP A 609 -20.95 6.58 0.37
C ASP A 609 -19.53 6.93 0.83
N GLY A 610 -19.17 8.19 0.61
CA GLY A 610 -17.94 8.81 1.05
C GLY A 610 -18.15 9.85 2.14
N ARG A 611 -19.17 9.74 3.01
CA ARG A 611 -19.38 10.74 4.07
C ARG A 611 -18.41 10.59 5.24
N HIS A 612 -17.96 9.36 5.56
CA HIS A 612 -16.94 9.13 6.58
C HIS A 612 -15.57 9.69 6.13
N PRO A 613 -14.77 10.33 7.00
CA PRO A 613 -13.50 10.96 6.62
C PRO A 613 -12.46 9.99 6.07
N PHE A 614 -12.41 8.76 6.59
CA PHE A 614 -11.35 7.77 6.27
C PHE A 614 -11.82 6.48 5.63
N ILE A 615 -13.13 6.26 5.52
CA ILE A 615 -13.72 5.00 5.07
C ILE A 615 -14.59 5.32 3.86
N LEU A 616 -14.44 4.54 2.80
CA LEU A 616 -15.27 4.59 1.61
C LEU A 616 -16.13 3.32 1.58
N MET A 617 -17.42 3.48 1.36
CA MET A 617 -18.34 2.36 1.18
C MET A 617 -18.92 2.39 -0.23
N ASP A 618 -18.62 1.35 -1.01
CA ASP A 618 -19.12 1.15 -2.36
C ASP A 618 -19.97 -0.12 -2.40
N PRO A 619 -21.30 -0.02 -2.13
CA PRO A 619 -22.18 -1.17 -2.11
C PRO A 619 -22.28 -1.91 -3.45
N ASN A 620 -21.88 -1.28 -4.56
CA ASN A 620 -21.84 -1.91 -5.87
C ASN A 620 -20.83 -3.07 -5.96
N LYS A 621 -19.84 -3.11 -5.05
CA LYS A 621 -18.85 -4.20 -4.93
C LYS A 621 -19.27 -5.26 -3.90
N CYS A 622 -20.37 -5.04 -3.18
CA CYS A 622 -20.75 -5.88 -2.05
C CYS A 622 -21.34 -7.21 -2.52
N ILE A 623 -20.86 -8.31 -1.94
CA ILE A 623 -21.41 -9.67 -2.14
C ILE A 623 -22.33 -10.11 -1.00
N ASN A 624 -22.76 -9.18 -0.14
CA ASN A 624 -23.62 -9.45 1.03
C ASN A 624 -23.13 -10.60 1.95
N CYS A 625 -21.80 -10.79 2.05
CA CYS A 625 -21.23 -11.87 2.85
C CYS A 625 -21.43 -11.70 4.36
N GLY A 626 -21.77 -10.50 4.84
CA GLY A 626 -22.05 -10.20 6.24
C GLY A 626 -20.81 -10.01 7.14
N ARG A 627 -19.58 -10.29 6.66
CA ARG A 627 -18.36 -10.22 7.49
C ARG A 627 -18.20 -8.88 8.19
N CYS A 628 -18.31 -7.76 7.47
CA CYS A 628 -18.20 -6.41 8.04
C CYS A 628 -19.26 -6.12 9.13
N VAL A 629 -20.51 -6.51 8.90
CA VAL A 629 -21.62 -6.35 9.86
C VAL A 629 -21.34 -7.18 11.10
N ARG A 630 -20.95 -8.44 10.93
CA ARG A 630 -20.71 -9.39 12.02
C ARG A 630 -19.45 -9.03 12.82
N THR A 631 -18.36 -8.62 12.19
CA THR A 631 -17.20 -8.07 12.91
C THR A 631 -17.60 -6.86 13.75
N CYS A 632 -18.42 -5.96 13.22
CA CYS A 632 -18.87 -4.77 13.94
C CYS A 632 -19.84 -5.10 15.10
N ALA A 633 -20.74 -6.06 14.92
CA ALA A 633 -21.79 -6.38 15.88
C ALA A 633 -21.40 -7.48 16.88
N GLU A 634 -20.77 -8.57 16.41
CA GLU A 634 -20.48 -9.76 17.21
C GLU A 634 -19.14 -9.63 17.97
N VAL A 635 -18.11 -9.09 17.31
CA VAL A 635 -16.75 -8.96 17.87
C VAL A 635 -16.58 -7.63 18.60
N LEU A 636 -16.76 -6.51 17.90
CA LEU A 636 -16.54 -5.18 18.49
C LEU A 636 -17.68 -4.76 19.44
N LYS A 637 -18.88 -5.33 19.26
CA LYS A 637 -20.12 -4.92 19.96
C LYS A 637 -20.45 -3.43 19.75
N VAL A 638 -20.28 -2.94 18.52
CA VAL A 638 -20.54 -1.54 18.16
C VAL A 638 -21.84 -1.41 17.35
N SER A 639 -22.08 -2.35 16.43
CA SER A 639 -23.29 -2.42 15.59
C SER A 639 -23.55 -1.15 14.75
N ALA A 640 -22.49 -0.52 14.24
CA ALA A 640 -22.59 0.65 13.35
C ALA A 640 -23.07 0.30 11.92
N LEU A 641 -22.93 -0.97 11.52
CA LEU A 641 -23.31 -1.49 10.20
C LEU A 641 -24.40 -2.54 10.34
N GLY A 642 -25.31 -2.61 9.36
CA GLY A 642 -26.35 -3.62 9.28
C GLY A 642 -26.81 -3.90 7.85
N PHE A 643 -27.58 -4.96 7.69
CA PHE A 643 -28.32 -5.21 6.45
C PHE A 643 -29.61 -4.37 6.45
N VAL A 644 -29.75 -3.51 5.45
CA VAL A 644 -30.96 -2.71 5.22
C VAL A 644 -31.76 -3.34 4.10
N TYR A 645 -33.09 -3.32 4.24
CA TYR A 645 -34.07 -4.01 3.39
C TYR A 645 -34.02 -5.55 3.49
N ARG A 646 -34.79 -6.26 2.66
CA ARG A 646 -34.95 -7.73 2.68
C ARG A 646 -34.88 -8.34 1.28
N GLY A 647 -34.56 -9.64 1.22
CA GLY A 647 -34.44 -10.40 0.00
C GLY A 647 -33.39 -9.81 -0.95
N PHE A 648 -33.70 -9.78 -2.25
CA PHE A 648 -32.78 -9.22 -3.25
C PHE A 648 -32.42 -7.75 -3.00
N LYS A 649 -33.24 -6.97 -2.28
CA LYS A 649 -32.95 -5.55 -1.97
C LYS A 649 -31.97 -5.37 -0.81
N SER A 650 -31.59 -6.44 -0.12
CA SER A 650 -30.67 -6.39 1.02
C SER A 650 -29.33 -5.76 0.62
N VAL A 651 -28.88 -4.79 1.41
CA VAL A 651 -27.62 -4.07 1.20
C VAL A 651 -27.00 -3.71 2.54
N VAL A 652 -25.68 -3.81 2.66
CA VAL A 652 -24.96 -3.34 3.84
C VAL A 652 -24.92 -1.82 3.85
N LYS A 653 -25.45 -1.20 4.91
CA LYS A 653 -25.43 0.26 5.13
C LYS A 653 -25.15 0.59 6.60
N PRO A 654 -24.73 1.83 6.90
CA PRO A 654 -24.71 2.34 8.27
C PRO A 654 -26.11 2.31 8.90
N ALA A 655 -26.15 2.18 10.23
CA ALA A 655 -27.40 2.17 10.99
C ALA A 655 -28.26 3.41 10.69
N MET A 656 -29.57 3.19 10.49
CA MET A 656 -30.54 4.23 10.12
C MET A 656 -30.20 5.01 8.84
N GLU A 657 -29.36 4.46 7.96
CA GLU A 657 -28.90 5.09 6.71
C GLU A 657 -28.17 6.45 6.90
N LYS A 658 -27.75 6.75 8.13
CA LYS A 658 -26.93 7.92 8.46
C LYS A 658 -25.55 7.85 7.81
N ALA A 659 -24.78 8.95 7.87
CA ALA A 659 -23.34 8.82 7.58
C ALA A 659 -22.72 7.90 8.64
N LEU A 660 -21.72 7.11 8.25
CA LEU A 660 -21.09 6.16 9.18
C LEU A 660 -20.49 6.86 10.42
N SER A 661 -19.98 8.09 10.26
CA SER A 661 -19.50 8.96 11.35
C SER A 661 -20.60 9.31 12.36
N ASP A 662 -21.86 9.38 11.92
CA ASP A 662 -23.00 9.80 12.75
C ASP A 662 -23.70 8.59 13.41
N THR A 663 -23.08 7.41 13.35
CA THR A 663 -23.51 6.18 14.01
C THR A 663 -22.60 5.88 15.20
N ASN A 664 -22.74 4.71 15.82
CA ASN A 664 -21.84 4.27 16.89
C ASN A 664 -20.41 3.92 16.39
N CYS A 665 -20.08 4.17 15.13
CA CYS A 665 -18.78 3.81 14.55
C CYS A 665 -17.63 4.47 15.32
N ILE A 666 -16.72 3.64 15.84
CA ILE A 666 -15.50 4.11 16.54
C ILE A 666 -14.30 4.35 15.62
N GLY A 667 -14.49 4.28 14.29
CA GLY A 667 -13.42 4.52 13.33
C GLY A 667 -12.24 3.54 13.40
N CYS A 668 -12.46 2.28 13.81
CA CYS A 668 -11.38 1.29 13.96
C CYS A 668 -10.90 0.67 12.64
N GLY A 669 -11.72 0.70 11.59
CA GLY A 669 -11.38 0.16 10.26
C GLY A 669 -11.37 -1.38 10.15
N ASN A 670 -11.75 -2.13 11.19
CA ASN A 670 -11.81 -3.61 11.13
C ASN A 670 -12.84 -4.13 10.09
N CYS A 671 -13.82 -3.32 9.70
CA CYS A 671 -14.74 -3.63 8.61
C CYS A 671 -14.07 -3.60 7.22
N ILE A 672 -12.98 -2.83 7.06
CA ILE A 672 -12.15 -2.81 5.84
C ILE A 672 -11.37 -4.13 5.75
N ASP A 673 -10.73 -4.53 6.85
CA ASP A 673 -10.00 -5.80 6.97
C ASP A 673 -10.89 -7.02 6.68
N ALA A 674 -12.13 -6.99 7.19
CA ALA A 674 -13.10 -8.04 6.99
C ALA A 674 -13.73 -8.08 5.58
N CYS A 675 -13.52 -7.08 4.72
CA CYS A 675 -14.18 -7.00 3.41
C CYS A 675 -13.40 -7.74 2.31
N PRO A 676 -13.91 -8.83 1.72
CA PRO A 676 -13.18 -9.60 0.71
C PRO A 676 -13.15 -8.97 -0.69
N THR A 677 -13.98 -7.95 -0.95
CA THR A 677 -14.19 -7.38 -2.30
C THR A 677 -13.82 -5.90 -2.41
N GLY A 678 -13.34 -5.27 -1.33
CA GLY A 678 -13.09 -3.82 -1.31
C GLY A 678 -14.36 -2.97 -1.40
N ALA A 679 -15.53 -3.53 -1.07
CA ALA A 679 -16.78 -2.78 -0.92
C ALA A 679 -16.75 -1.81 0.27
N ILE A 680 -15.94 -2.11 1.28
CA ILE A 680 -15.55 -1.16 2.31
C ILE A 680 -14.03 -1.04 2.21
N SER A 681 -13.55 0.15 1.89
CA SER A 681 -12.13 0.41 1.68
C SER A 681 -11.69 1.66 2.44
N GLU A 682 -10.38 1.83 2.56
CA GLU A 682 -9.83 3.07 3.07
C GLU A 682 -9.89 4.18 2.02
N LYS A 683 -10.10 5.41 2.48
CA LYS A 683 -9.84 6.61 1.69
C LYS A 683 -8.37 6.98 1.83
N TYR A 684 -7.56 6.51 0.90
CA TYR A 684 -6.13 6.80 0.93
C TYR A 684 -5.86 8.31 0.79
N PRO A 685 -4.77 8.83 1.38
CA PRO A 685 -4.36 10.23 1.22
C PRO A 685 -3.79 10.54 -0.19
N PHE A 686 -3.88 9.58 -1.11
CA PHE A 686 -3.39 9.64 -2.48
C PHE A 686 -4.36 8.89 -3.40
N LYS A 687 -4.28 9.16 -4.72
CA LYS A 687 -5.14 8.54 -5.74
C LYS A 687 -4.92 7.03 -5.88
N ILE A 688 -5.90 6.30 -6.40
CA ILE A 688 -5.90 4.83 -6.55
C ILE A 688 -4.73 4.34 -7.42
N LEU A 689 -3.84 3.55 -6.82
CA LEU A 689 -2.67 2.93 -7.44
C LEU A 689 -2.92 1.46 -7.83
N GLY A 690 -4.00 1.25 -8.58
CA GLY A 690 -4.62 -0.06 -8.87
C GLY A 690 -3.62 -1.19 -9.12
N THR A 691 -2.95 -1.20 -10.28
CA THR A 691 -2.16 -2.38 -10.70
C THR A 691 -0.69 -2.35 -10.34
N LEU A 692 -0.22 -1.37 -9.56
CA LEU A 692 1.15 -1.41 -9.08
C LEU A 692 1.36 -2.65 -8.20
N PRO A 693 2.52 -3.31 -8.33
CA PRO A 693 2.91 -4.34 -7.38
C PRO A 693 3.01 -3.71 -5.99
N LYS A 694 2.60 -4.46 -4.97
CA LYS A 694 2.57 -4.01 -3.59
C LYS A 694 3.14 -5.11 -2.72
N GLU A 695 4.07 -4.76 -1.85
CA GLU A 695 4.78 -5.69 -0.97
C GLU A 695 4.20 -5.62 0.44
N ASN A 696 3.85 -6.76 1.02
CA ASN A 696 3.43 -6.84 2.41
C ASN A 696 4.65 -6.83 3.32
N ASN A 697 4.67 -5.93 4.30
CA ASN A 697 5.74 -5.82 5.27
C ASN A 697 5.13 -5.81 6.68
N GLU A 698 5.46 -6.83 7.48
CA GLU A 698 4.94 -6.94 8.85
C GLU A 698 5.81 -6.15 9.82
N THR A 699 5.19 -5.26 10.59
CA THR A 699 5.86 -4.49 11.64
C THR A 699 4.92 -4.30 12.83
N ILE A 700 5.26 -3.44 13.79
CA ILE A 700 4.45 -3.17 14.98
C ILE A 700 3.88 -1.75 14.97
N CYS A 701 2.76 -1.57 15.66
CA CYS A 701 2.16 -0.27 15.92
C CYS A 701 2.99 0.54 16.93
N ASN A 702 3.37 1.77 16.60
CA ASN A 702 4.16 2.68 17.45
C ASN A 702 3.30 3.68 18.28
N PHE A 703 2.14 3.21 18.74
CA PHE A 703 1.21 4.01 19.56
C PHE A 703 1.17 3.52 21.01
N CYS A 704 0.34 2.53 21.34
CA CYS A 704 0.12 2.07 22.71
C CYS A 704 0.89 0.78 23.07
N SER A 705 0.97 0.47 24.37
CA SER A 705 1.71 -0.66 24.95
C SER A 705 1.25 -2.07 24.57
N ILE A 706 0.16 -2.20 23.80
CA ILE A 706 -0.26 -3.50 23.26
C ILE A 706 0.74 -4.00 22.21
N GLY A 707 1.36 -3.11 21.41
CA GLY A 707 2.32 -3.50 20.38
C GLY A 707 1.70 -4.31 19.23
N CYS A 708 0.48 -3.96 18.79
CA CYS A 708 -0.25 -4.68 17.74
C CYS A 708 0.61 -4.88 16.49
N LYS A 709 0.61 -6.09 15.92
CA LYS A 709 1.24 -6.36 14.62
C LYS A 709 0.37 -5.76 13.51
N ILE A 710 1.03 -5.08 12.56
CA ILE A 710 0.39 -4.41 11.42
C ILE A 710 1.03 -4.86 10.11
N ASN A 711 0.23 -4.89 9.04
CA ASN A 711 0.71 -5.09 7.67
C ASN A 711 0.87 -3.73 7.00
N LEU A 712 2.11 -3.29 6.81
CA LEU A 712 2.43 -2.11 6.01
C LEU A 712 2.64 -2.55 4.57
N LYS A 713 1.71 -2.16 3.69
CA LYS A 713 1.84 -2.43 2.26
C LYS A 713 2.63 -1.31 1.60
N LYS A 714 3.75 -1.67 1.00
CA LYS A 714 4.73 -0.77 0.39
C LYS A 714 4.66 -0.88 -1.13
N ILE A 715 4.65 0.25 -1.82
CA ILE A 715 4.84 0.32 -3.29
C ILE A 715 6.27 0.77 -3.58
N ASN A 716 6.72 1.81 -2.89
CA ASN A 716 8.10 2.28 -2.84
C ASN A 716 8.34 2.97 -1.49
N ASP A 717 9.51 3.59 -1.29
CA ASP A 717 9.85 4.23 0.00
C ASP A 717 8.99 5.45 0.34
N GLU A 718 8.26 6.02 -0.61
CA GLU A 718 7.41 7.21 -0.40
C GLU A 718 5.91 6.90 -0.37
N ILE A 719 5.50 5.74 -0.91
CA ILE A 719 4.10 5.35 -1.03
C ILE A 719 3.88 4.02 -0.31
N PHE A 720 3.31 4.13 0.88
CA PHE A 720 2.97 2.99 1.75
C PHE A 720 1.73 3.30 2.60
N TYR A 721 1.08 2.24 3.10
CA TYR A 721 -0.12 2.35 3.94
C TYR A 721 -0.36 1.09 4.77
N VAL A 722 -1.16 1.21 5.83
CA VAL A 722 -1.60 0.05 6.61
C VAL A 722 -2.72 -0.67 5.85
N ALA A 723 -2.43 -1.87 5.37
CA ALA A 723 -3.35 -2.67 4.58
C ALA A 723 -4.12 -3.69 5.43
N ASN A 724 -4.92 -4.53 4.77
CA ASN A 724 -5.58 -5.66 5.41
C ASN A 724 -4.54 -6.69 5.90
N THR A 725 -4.90 -7.37 6.98
CA THR A 725 -4.01 -8.26 7.72
C THR A 725 -3.70 -9.54 6.96
N THR A 726 -2.45 -9.97 7.06
CA THR A 726 -1.99 -11.28 6.59
C THR A 726 -2.48 -12.37 7.54
N ASP A 727 -2.47 -13.62 7.09
CA ASP A 727 -2.85 -14.73 7.95
C ASP A 727 -1.85 -14.93 9.12
N SER A 728 -0.58 -14.55 8.95
CA SER A 728 0.40 -14.49 10.05
C SER A 728 -0.07 -13.55 11.16
N ILE A 729 -0.50 -12.33 10.81
CA ILE A 729 -0.97 -11.34 11.79
C ILE A 729 -2.29 -11.76 12.44
N LYS A 730 -3.21 -12.40 11.70
CA LYS A 730 -4.46 -12.95 12.27
C LYS A 730 -4.22 -14.04 13.31
N ASN A 731 -3.05 -14.66 13.30
CA ASN A 731 -2.63 -15.67 14.29
C ASN A 731 -1.64 -15.09 15.32
N SER A 732 -1.58 -13.76 15.45
CA SER A 732 -0.76 -13.07 16.44
C SER A 732 -1.61 -12.56 17.61
N HIS A 733 -0.98 -12.03 18.65
CA HIS A 733 -1.67 -11.56 19.86
C HIS A 733 -2.83 -10.56 19.65
N ASN A 734 -2.87 -9.80 18.55
CA ASN A 734 -3.99 -8.88 18.28
C ASN A 734 -5.04 -9.47 17.33
N ASP A 735 -4.92 -10.73 16.90
CA ASP A 735 -5.85 -11.41 15.97
C ASP A 735 -6.16 -10.59 14.70
N GLY A 736 -5.19 -9.77 14.28
CA GLY A 736 -5.35 -8.80 13.19
C GLY A 736 -6.31 -7.64 13.45
N PHE A 737 -6.88 -7.51 14.65
CA PHE A 737 -7.66 -6.34 15.02
C PHE A 737 -6.78 -5.14 15.29
N LEU A 738 -7.26 -3.97 14.87
CA LEU A 738 -6.62 -2.68 15.08
C LEU A 738 -7.61 -1.66 15.64
N CYS A 739 -7.08 -0.65 16.33
CA CYS A 739 -7.80 0.58 16.64
C CYS A 739 -7.59 1.64 15.56
N SER A 740 -8.28 2.78 15.68
CA SER A 740 -8.11 3.93 14.78
C SER A 740 -6.66 4.42 14.69
N LYS A 741 -5.89 4.43 15.80
CA LYS A 741 -4.46 4.77 15.81
C LYS A 741 -3.66 3.81 14.93
N GLY A 742 -3.85 2.51 15.13
CA GLY A 742 -3.14 1.48 14.36
C GLY A 742 -3.51 1.47 12.89
N ARG A 743 -4.78 1.73 12.54
CA ARG A 743 -5.25 1.70 11.14
C ARG A 743 -4.93 2.97 10.37
N PHE A 744 -5.19 4.14 10.95
CA PHE A 744 -5.13 5.43 10.23
C PHE A 744 -4.00 6.34 10.71
N GLY A 745 -3.35 6.02 11.82
CA GLY A 745 -2.29 6.83 12.41
C GLY A 745 -1.03 6.90 11.54
N TYR A 746 -0.77 5.92 10.68
CA TYR A 746 0.42 5.91 9.81
C TYR A 746 0.55 7.16 8.92
N ARG A 747 -0.53 7.90 8.69
CA ARG A 747 -0.55 9.10 7.82
C ARG A 747 0.45 10.18 8.25
N TYR A 748 0.82 10.29 9.52
CA TYR A 748 1.85 11.26 9.95
C TYR A 748 3.21 11.00 9.28
N LEU A 749 3.48 9.76 8.87
CA LEU A 749 4.72 9.37 8.18
C LEU A 749 4.78 9.91 6.74
N LEU A 750 3.65 10.32 6.18
CA LEU A 750 3.55 10.89 4.83
C LEU A 750 3.59 12.43 4.84
N GLU A 751 3.70 13.04 6.01
CA GLU A 751 3.77 14.50 6.15
C GLU A 751 5.12 15.05 5.68
N LYS A 752 5.09 16.23 5.05
CA LYS A 752 6.29 16.86 4.48
C LYS A 752 7.15 17.61 5.49
N ASN A 753 6.72 17.73 6.75
CA ASN A 753 7.40 18.49 7.81
C ASN A 753 8.56 17.70 8.47
N ARG A 754 9.27 16.88 7.70
CA ARG A 754 10.37 16.03 8.18
C ARG A 754 11.67 16.81 8.30
N ILE A 755 12.43 16.53 9.36
CA ILE A 755 13.80 17.04 9.50
C ILE A 755 14.71 16.14 8.66
N LEU A 756 15.32 16.70 7.61
CA LEU A 756 16.18 15.95 6.68
C LEU A 756 17.68 16.18 6.91
N ASN A 757 18.04 17.36 7.39
CA ASN A 757 19.43 17.75 7.62
C ASN A 757 19.63 18.13 9.09
N PRO A 758 20.80 17.83 9.68
CA PRO A 758 21.22 18.43 10.93
C PRO A 758 21.24 19.95 10.81
N MET A 759 20.85 20.62 11.88
CA MET A 759 20.81 22.07 11.96
C MET A 759 21.50 22.57 13.22
N VAL A 760 22.24 23.67 13.10
CA VAL A 760 22.89 24.34 14.23
C VAL A 760 22.48 25.81 14.25
N ARG A 761 22.09 26.30 15.42
CA ARG A 761 21.76 27.70 15.66
C ARG A 761 23.01 28.49 16.03
N LYS A 762 23.29 29.57 15.28
CA LYS A 762 24.38 30.52 15.58
C LYS A 762 23.84 31.94 15.43
N HIS A 763 24.04 32.78 16.45
CA HIS A 763 23.56 34.17 16.46
C HIS A 763 22.04 34.30 16.16
N GLY A 764 21.23 33.37 16.66
CA GLY A 764 19.78 33.33 16.44
C GLY A 764 19.33 32.75 15.10
N LEU A 765 20.23 32.57 14.13
CA LEU A 765 19.95 31.99 12.82
C LEU A 765 20.25 30.49 12.79
N ILE A 766 19.44 29.72 12.06
CA ILE A 766 19.59 28.28 11.89
C ILE A 766 20.32 27.99 10.58
N TYR A 767 21.34 27.12 10.64
CA TYR A 767 22.13 26.69 9.49
C TYR A 767 22.05 25.18 9.31
N ASN A 768 21.75 24.71 8.09
CA ASN A 768 21.89 23.30 7.72
C ASN A 768 23.38 22.93 7.68
N VAL A 769 23.75 21.84 8.33
CA VAL A 769 25.13 21.34 8.39
C VAL A 769 25.17 19.83 8.16
N LYS A 770 26.35 19.27 7.91
CA LYS A 770 26.54 17.82 7.85
C LYS A 770 26.55 17.22 9.26
N ILE A 771 26.20 15.94 9.38
CA ILE A 771 26.21 15.25 10.68
C ILE A 771 27.61 15.26 11.31
N ASP A 772 28.65 15.12 10.49
CA ASP A 772 30.05 15.11 10.91
C ASP A 772 30.55 16.49 11.33
N GLU A 773 29.76 17.55 11.12
CA GLU A 773 30.00 18.89 11.67
C GLU A 773 29.14 19.17 12.91
N ALA A 774 27.89 18.66 12.92
CA ALA A 774 26.97 18.82 14.03
C ALA A 774 27.45 18.09 15.29
N LEU A 775 27.89 16.83 15.18
CA LEU A 775 28.27 16.02 16.34
C LEU A 775 29.52 16.56 17.08
N PRO A 776 30.61 16.96 16.40
CA PRO A 776 31.73 17.64 17.07
C PRO A 776 31.33 18.96 17.73
N TYR A 777 30.38 19.70 17.15
CA TYR A 777 29.90 20.93 17.78
C TYR A 777 29.14 20.64 19.08
N VAL A 778 28.28 19.61 19.08
CA VAL A 778 27.61 19.13 20.30
C VAL A 778 28.63 18.69 21.34
N GLU A 779 29.62 17.87 20.95
CA GLU A 779 30.70 17.44 21.84
C GLU A 779 31.38 18.65 22.51
N LEU A 780 31.87 19.60 21.71
CA LEU A 780 32.61 20.75 22.21
C LEU A 780 31.79 21.56 23.22
N LYS A 781 30.51 21.78 22.93
CA LYS A 781 29.61 22.50 23.84
C LYS A 781 29.32 21.72 25.12
N LEU A 782 29.08 20.42 25.03
CA LEU A 782 28.88 19.58 26.21
C LEU A 782 30.13 19.52 27.08
N LYS A 783 31.32 19.36 26.50
CA LYS A 783 32.59 19.38 27.24
C LYS A 783 32.81 20.72 27.93
N SER A 784 32.59 21.83 27.25
CA SER A 784 32.67 23.17 27.84
C SER A 784 31.75 23.33 29.06
N ILE A 785 30.52 22.85 28.97
CA ILE A 785 29.55 22.91 30.08
C ILE A 785 29.95 21.98 31.23
N ILE A 786 30.46 20.79 30.92
CA ILE A 786 30.94 19.83 31.93
C ILE A 786 32.18 20.38 32.65
N ASP A 787 33.09 21.03 31.93
CA ASP A 787 34.31 21.63 32.50
C ASP A 787 33.98 22.81 33.44
N GLU A 788 32.94 23.59 33.11
CA GLU A 788 32.51 24.74 33.90
C GLU A 788 31.61 24.38 35.09
N TYR A 789 30.59 23.54 34.86
CA TYR A 789 29.52 23.26 35.83
C TYR A 789 29.55 21.84 36.41
N GLY A 790 30.46 20.99 35.96
CA GLY A 790 30.57 19.60 36.38
C GLY A 790 29.67 18.65 35.59
N LYS A 791 29.94 17.35 35.74
CA LYS A 791 29.30 16.27 34.96
C LYS A 791 27.80 16.15 35.20
N ASP A 792 27.34 16.49 36.41
CA ASP A 792 25.93 16.45 36.81
C ASP A 792 25.07 17.55 36.16
N SER A 793 25.67 18.48 35.42
CA SER A 793 24.97 19.57 34.73
C SER A 793 24.37 19.17 33.37
N VAL A 794 24.56 17.92 32.92
CA VAL A 794 24.04 17.43 31.63
C VAL A 794 22.98 16.36 31.87
N ALA A 795 21.86 16.45 31.15
CA ALA A 795 20.78 15.47 31.20
C ALA A 795 20.41 14.93 29.80
N ILE A 796 19.95 13.68 29.76
CA ILE A 796 19.38 13.06 28.56
C ILE A 796 17.91 12.73 28.82
N MET A 797 17.05 13.10 27.86
CA MET A 797 15.63 12.79 27.86
C MET A 797 15.31 11.89 26.67
N ALA A 798 14.87 10.66 26.94
CA ALA A 798 14.65 9.62 25.94
C ALA A 798 13.17 9.23 25.87
N SER A 799 12.57 9.35 24.70
CA SER A 799 11.17 8.97 24.49
C SER A 799 10.93 7.46 24.72
N PRO A 800 9.87 7.06 25.45
CA PRO A 800 9.47 5.65 25.56
C PRO A 800 8.90 5.06 24.27
N LYS A 801 9.03 5.75 23.13
CA LYS A 801 8.70 5.26 21.77
C LYS A 801 9.93 4.90 20.95
N LEU A 802 11.14 5.15 21.46
CA LEU A 802 12.39 4.67 20.87
C LEU A 802 12.50 3.17 21.05
N SER A 803 13.29 2.51 20.20
CA SER A 803 13.60 1.08 20.34
C SER A 803 14.40 0.79 21.61
N ASN A 804 14.39 -0.48 22.03
CA ASN A 804 15.16 -0.94 23.18
C ASN A 804 16.65 -0.65 23.01
N GLU A 805 17.17 -0.78 21.78
CA GLU A 805 18.58 -0.55 21.47
C GLU A 805 18.95 0.94 21.60
N GLU A 806 18.10 1.85 21.12
CA GLU A 806 18.27 3.30 21.32
C GLU A 806 18.20 3.67 22.81
N LEU A 807 17.19 3.17 23.52
CA LEU A 807 16.99 3.42 24.96
C LEU A 807 18.19 2.93 25.79
N TYR A 808 18.68 1.74 25.47
CA TYR A 808 19.87 1.15 26.08
C TYR A 808 21.12 1.99 25.84
N LEU A 809 21.35 2.44 24.60
CA LEU A 809 22.50 3.26 24.26
C LEU A 809 22.45 4.62 24.97
N LEU A 810 21.28 5.26 25.06
CA LEU A 810 21.12 6.56 25.70
C LEU A 810 21.39 6.50 27.21
N GLN A 811 20.87 5.48 27.91
CA GLN A 811 21.18 5.32 29.34
C GLN A 811 22.65 4.95 29.58
N LYS A 812 23.23 4.12 28.70
CA LYS A 812 24.66 3.80 28.76
C LYS A 812 25.46 5.08 28.51
N PHE A 813 25.02 5.95 27.61
CA PHE A 813 25.70 7.21 27.31
C PHE A 813 25.67 8.15 28.52
N ALA A 814 24.54 8.30 29.21
CA ALA A 814 24.48 9.08 30.46
C ALA A 814 25.49 8.56 31.51
N ARG A 815 25.50 7.25 31.75
CA ARG A 815 26.29 6.64 32.84
C ARG A 815 27.76 6.40 32.52
N VAL A 816 28.07 5.98 31.30
CA VAL A 816 29.42 5.63 30.86
C VAL A 816 30.11 6.80 30.16
N GLY A 817 29.39 7.54 29.32
CA GLY A 817 29.94 8.67 28.57
C GLY A 817 29.97 9.96 29.40
N LEU A 818 28.82 10.38 29.92
CA LEU A 818 28.68 11.61 30.70
C LEU A 818 29.02 11.43 32.18
N ASN A 819 29.07 10.19 32.67
CA ASN A 819 29.42 9.82 34.04
C ASN A 819 28.48 10.45 35.07
N ASN A 820 27.17 10.35 34.82
CA ASN A 820 26.10 10.74 35.74
C ASN A 820 24.88 9.82 35.59
N ASN A 821 23.83 10.01 36.39
CA ASN A 821 22.57 9.25 36.31
C ASN A 821 21.37 10.09 35.84
N ASN A 822 21.63 11.22 35.16
CA ASN A 822 20.60 12.14 34.68
C ASN A 822 19.97 11.66 33.35
N ILE A 823 19.24 10.54 33.40
CA ILE A 823 18.51 9.96 32.25
C ILE A 823 17.05 9.73 32.62
N SER A 824 16.10 10.24 31.84
CA SER A 824 14.66 9.97 32.02
C SER A 824 13.86 10.25 30.75
N SER A 825 12.53 10.36 30.85
CA SER A 825 11.64 10.89 29.81
C SER A 825 10.73 11.96 30.42
N PHE A 826 10.29 12.95 29.65
CA PHE A 826 9.38 13.97 30.14
C PHE A 826 8.03 13.37 30.50
N SER A 827 7.55 12.37 29.74
CA SER A 827 6.31 11.68 30.07
C SER A 827 6.38 11.00 31.43
N ASN A 828 7.45 10.25 31.72
CA ASN A 828 7.58 9.55 33.00
C ASN A 828 7.98 10.49 34.14
N MET A 829 8.87 11.46 33.91
CA MET A 829 9.31 12.39 34.94
C MET A 829 8.19 13.29 35.45
N LEU A 830 7.33 13.78 34.54
CA LEU A 830 6.26 14.72 34.90
C LEU A 830 4.96 14.00 35.27
N TYR A 831 4.71 12.81 34.73
CA TYR A 831 3.40 12.14 34.81
C TYR A 831 3.48 10.64 35.13
N GLY A 832 4.67 10.07 35.35
CA GLY A 832 4.85 8.67 35.70
C GLY A 832 4.57 8.41 37.17
N PHE A 833 3.31 8.18 37.52
CA PHE A 833 2.91 7.79 38.88
C PHE A 833 3.20 6.32 39.14
N GLU A 834 3.44 5.96 40.40
CA GLU A 834 3.45 4.57 40.87
C GLU A 834 4.45 3.63 40.14
N GLN A 835 5.54 4.15 39.58
CA GLN A 835 6.51 3.39 38.75
C GLN A 835 7.23 2.25 39.50
N ASN A 836 7.11 2.19 40.82
CA ASN A 836 7.82 1.28 41.72
C ASN A 836 6.82 0.52 42.63
N SER A 837 5.54 0.50 42.27
CA SER A 837 4.48 0.05 43.18
C SER A 837 4.42 -1.46 43.43
N LEU A 838 4.99 -2.28 42.55
CA LEU A 838 5.08 -3.73 42.79
C LEU A 838 6.49 -4.17 43.17
N ASP A 839 7.43 -3.24 43.29
CA ASP A 839 8.84 -3.54 43.49
C ASP A 839 9.14 -4.32 44.78
N ASP A 840 8.38 -4.10 45.84
CA ASP A 840 8.52 -4.78 47.13
C ASP A 840 7.94 -6.21 47.11
N ILE A 841 7.03 -6.48 46.16
CA ILE A 841 6.24 -7.71 46.08
C ILE A 841 6.74 -8.63 44.97
N ALA A 842 6.98 -8.08 43.79
CA ALA A 842 7.37 -8.78 42.56
C ALA A 842 8.82 -8.52 42.14
N GLY A 843 9.55 -7.65 42.86
CA GLY A 843 10.90 -7.23 42.50
C GLY A 843 10.95 -6.14 41.42
N PHE A 844 9.89 -5.98 40.63
CA PHE A 844 9.75 -4.98 39.56
C PHE A 844 8.29 -4.52 39.43
N THR A 845 8.07 -3.39 38.76
CA THR A 845 6.73 -2.89 38.43
C THR A 845 6.45 -3.04 36.93
N SER A 846 5.91 -4.21 36.58
CA SER A 846 5.44 -4.57 35.24
C SER A 846 4.37 -5.67 35.35
N SER A 847 3.81 -6.11 34.23
CA SER A 847 2.84 -7.22 34.21
C SER A 847 3.45 -8.49 34.78
N THR A 848 2.64 -9.24 35.54
CA THR A 848 3.00 -10.54 36.13
C THR A 848 2.37 -11.73 35.41
N VAL A 849 1.52 -11.47 34.42
CA VAL A 849 0.92 -12.45 33.50
C VAL A 849 0.92 -11.90 32.08
N THR A 850 0.72 -12.79 31.11
CA THR A 850 0.66 -12.43 29.69
C THR A 850 -0.76 -12.19 29.20
N MET A 851 -0.91 -11.45 28.10
CA MET A 851 -2.23 -11.21 27.49
C MET A 851 -2.92 -12.49 27.00
N ASP A 852 -2.15 -13.54 26.74
CA ASP A 852 -2.68 -14.81 26.23
C ASP A 852 -3.32 -15.68 27.32
N GLU A 853 -3.04 -15.38 28.59
CA GLU A 853 -3.62 -16.04 29.77
C GLU A 853 -5.02 -15.49 30.09
N ILE A 854 -5.41 -14.31 29.58
CA ILE A 854 -6.74 -13.71 29.76
C ILE A 854 -7.87 -14.68 29.36
N LYS A 855 -7.63 -15.51 28.33
CA LYS A 855 -8.62 -16.47 27.81
C LYS A 855 -9.01 -17.57 28.81
N ASN A 856 -8.22 -17.75 29.87
CA ASN A 856 -8.39 -18.76 30.92
C ASN A 856 -8.83 -18.15 32.27
N ALA A 857 -9.03 -16.83 32.33
CA ALA A 857 -9.47 -16.15 33.54
C ALA A 857 -10.94 -16.48 33.85
N ASP A 858 -11.25 -16.68 35.14
CA ASP A 858 -12.63 -16.80 35.63
C ASP A 858 -13.17 -15.41 36.00
N VAL A 859 -12.31 -14.53 36.51
CA VAL A 859 -12.64 -13.14 36.86
C VAL A 859 -11.58 -12.20 36.30
N ILE A 860 -12.03 -11.20 35.56
CA ILE A 860 -11.20 -10.12 35.03
C ILE A 860 -11.61 -8.83 35.73
N VAL A 861 -10.64 -8.15 36.36
CA VAL A 861 -10.89 -6.87 37.03
C VAL A 861 -10.18 -5.76 36.27
N VAL A 862 -10.93 -4.87 35.66
CA VAL A 862 -10.38 -3.66 35.01
C VAL A 862 -10.48 -2.50 36.01
N ILE A 863 -9.34 -1.91 36.35
CA ILE A 863 -9.24 -0.79 37.29
C ILE A 863 -8.46 0.36 36.66
N ASN A 864 -8.91 1.59 36.84
CA ASN A 864 -8.22 2.81 36.38
C ASN A 864 -7.84 2.80 34.88
N SER A 865 -8.73 2.36 34.00
CA SER A 865 -8.48 2.42 32.55
C SER A 865 -9.75 2.54 31.72
N ASN A 866 -9.69 3.41 30.72
CA ASN A 866 -10.69 3.47 29.65
C ASN A 866 -10.19 2.70 28.42
N LEU A 867 -10.28 1.37 28.50
CA LEU A 867 -9.74 0.47 27.47
C LEU A 867 -10.31 0.74 26.06
N SER A 868 -11.55 1.21 25.95
CA SER A 868 -12.20 1.48 24.67
C SER A 868 -11.48 2.55 23.85
N ASP A 869 -10.95 3.56 24.52
CA ASP A 869 -10.20 4.66 23.88
C ASP A 869 -8.68 4.42 23.91
N GLU A 870 -8.17 3.85 24.99
CA GLU A 870 -6.73 3.72 25.24
C GLU A 870 -6.13 2.46 24.58
N ASN A 871 -6.82 1.32 24.70
CA ASN A 871 -6.28 -0.01 24.39
C ASN A 871 -7.37 -0.97 23.86
N LEU A 872 -8.05 -0.60 22.76
CA LEU A 872 -9.19 -1.37 22.20
C LEU A 872 -8.91 -2.88 22.06
N VAL A 873 -7.72 -3.29 21.64
CA VAL A 873 -7.37 -4.72 21.47
C VAL A 873 -7.40 -5.48 22.80
N MET A 874 -7.03 -4.83 23.91
CA MET A 874 -7.18 -5.42 25.25
C MET A 874 -8.65 -5.67 25.56
N GLU A 875 -9.52 -4.69 25.31
CA GLU A 875 -10.96 -4.85 25.49
C GLU A 875 -11.52 -6.03 24.68
N LEU A 876 -11.05 -6.23 23.43
CA LEU A 876 -11.49 -7.36 22.61
C LEU A 876 -11.07 -8.71 23.21
N LYS A 877 -9.89 -8.80 23.82
CA LYS A 877 -9.46 -10.01 24.54
C LYS A 877 -10.35 -10.30 25.75
N ILE A 878 -10.71 -9.26 26.51
CA ILE A 878 -11.63 -9.38 27.66
C ILE A 878 -13.00 -9.89 27.19
N LYS A 879 -13.58 -9.27 26.16
CA LYS A 879 -14.86 -9.69 25.57
C LYS A 879 -14.81 -11.14 25.05
N ALA A 880 -13.69 -11.55 24.47
CA ALA A 880 -13.49 -12.93 24.02
C ALA A 880 -13.44 -13.92 25.20
N ALA A 881 -12.84 -13.54 26.33
CA ALA A 881 -12.84 -14.34 27.56
C ALA A 881 -14.24 -14.40 28.20
N GLN A 882 -14.98 -13.28 28.25
CA GLN A 882 -16.38 -13.27 28.73
C GLN A 882 -17.28 -14.22 27.92
N LYS A 883 -17.09 -14.30 26.60
CA LYS A 883 -17.82 -15.26 25.75
C LYS A 883 -17.59 -16.72 26.18
N LYS A 884 -16.47 -17.02 26.84
CA LYS A 884 -16.15 -18.35 27.40
C LYS A 884 -16.59 -18.55 28.85
N GLY A 885 -17.17 -17.53 29.49
CA GLY A 885 -17.71 -17.60 30.85
C GLY A 885 -16.98 -16.76 31.90
N ALA A 886 -15.93 -16.02 31.54
CA ALA A 886 -15.26 -15.13 32.49
C ALA A 886 -16.19 -13.99 32.95
N LYS A 887 -16.15 -13.63 34.24
CA LYS A 887 -16.83 -12.45 34.77
C LYS A 887 -15.96 -11.20 34.63
N LEU A 888 -16.53 -10.10 34.16
CA LEU A 888 -15.87 -8.79 34.08
C LEU A 888 -16.34 -7.88 35.22
N ILE A 889 -15.40 -7.49 36.07
CA ILE A 889 -15.57 -6.44 37.07
C ILE A 889 -14.88 -5.18 36.55
N LEU A 890 -15.62 -4.08 36.47
CA LEU A 890 -15.09 -2.78 36.09
C LEU A 890 -15.10 -1.85 37.31
N ILE A 891 -13.95 -1.25 37.64
CA ILE A 891 -13.78 -0.29 38.74
C ILE A 891 -13.34 1.04 38.16
N ASN A 892 -14.27 1.99 38.07
CA ASN A 892 -14.02 3.34 37.59
C ASN A 892 -15.18 4.28 37.96
N SER A 893 -14.91 5.59 38.07
CA SER A 893 -15.87 6.57 38.59
C SER A 893 -16.91 7.04 37.58
N SER A 894 -16.73 6.71 36.30
CA SER A 894 -17.52 7.25 35.19
C SER A 894 -17.98 6.14 34.25
N GLU A 895 -19.17 6.25 33.67
CA GLU A 895 -19.64 5.25 32.71
C GLU A 895 -18.82 5.32 31.42
N ILE A 896 -18.03 4.27 31.14
CA ILE A 896 -17.28 4.10 29.88
C ILE A 896 -17.98 3.08 28.97
N SER A 897 -17.58 3.01 27.70
CA SER A 897 -18.20 2.09 26.73
C SER A 897 -18.15 0.62 27.18
N LEU A 898 -17.11 0.22 27.91
CA LEU A 898 -16.98 -1.13 28.47
C LEU A 898 -17.97 -1.43 29.61
N ALA A 899 -18.46 -0.42 30.33
CA ALA A 899 -19.36 -0.60 31.48
C ALA A 899 -20.65 -1.35 31.10
N LYS A 900 -21.14 -1.16 29.87
CA LYS A 900 -22.32 -1.85 29.32
C LYS A 900 -22.17 -3.37 29.20
N TYR A 901 -20.94 -3.86 29.26
CA TYR A 901 -20.60 -5.28 29.17
C TYR A 901 -20.03 -5.84 30.48
N ALA A 902 -19.85 -5.00 31.50
CA ALA A 902 -19.38 -5.47 32.80
C ALA A 902 -20.48 -6.28 33.49
N ASP A 903 -20.12 -7.44 34.03
CA ASP A 903 -21.00 -8.23 34.88
C ASP A 903 -21.24 -7.51 36.22
N LEU A 904 -20.21 -6.79 36.70
CA LEU A 904 -20.28 -5.93 37.88
C LEU A 904 -19.53 -4.62 37.62
N TRP A 905 -20.25 -3.49 37.65
CA TRP A 905 -19.66 -2.16 37.59
C TRP A 905 -19.65 -1.50 38.97
N ILE A 906 -18.44 -1.28 39.48
CA ILE A 906 -18.11 -0.63 40.74
C ILE A 906 -17.75 0.83 40.45
N ASP A 907 -18.73 1.69 40.67
CA ASP A 907 -18.71 3.14 40.46
C ASP A 907 -18.17 3.88 41.69
N THR A 908 -16.93 3.60 42.06
CA THR A 908 -16.26 4.26 43.18
C THR A 908 -15.95 5.73 42.89
N LYS A 909 -16.02 6.56 43.93
CA LYS A 909 -15.53 7.94 43.87
C LYS A 909 -14.04 7.99 43.49
N LYS A 910 -13.67 8.96 42.66
CA LYS A 910 -12.28 9.20 42.22
C LYS A 910 -11.31 9.22 43.40
N GLY A 911 -10.19 8.52 43.29
CA GLY A 911 -9.14 8.48 44.31
C GLY A 911 -9.41 7.60 45.52
N THR A 912 -10.52 6.84 45.53
CA THR A 912 -10.90 5.99 46.69
C THR A 912 -10.68 4.50 46.47
N ASN A 913 -10.16 4.09 45.32
CA ASN A 913 -9.99 2.67 44.95
C ASN A 913 -9.10 1.88 45.93
N THR A 914 -8.09 2.51 46.51
CA THR A 914 -7.23 1.91 47.54
C THR A 914 -8.06 1.48 48.77
N ILE A 915 -9.10 2.23 49.16
CA ILE A 915 -10.00 1.87 50.28
C ILE A 915 -10.77 0.58 49.95
N LEU A 916 -11.25 0.47 48.71
CA LEU A 916 -11.98 -0.71 48.23
C LEU A 916 -11.11 -1.97 48.31
N ILE A 917 -9.89 -1.90 47.75
CA ILE A 917 -8.98 -3.06 47.72
C ILE A 917 -8.48 -3.40 49.13
N ASN A 918 -8.16 -2.40 49.96
CA ASN A 918 -7.74 -2.64 51.35
C ASN A 918 -8.82 -3.35 52.18
N ASN A 919 -10.10 -2.98 52.04
CA ASN A 919 -11.18 -3.70 52.72
C ASN A 919 -11.39 -5.11 52.16
N LEU A 920 -11.19 -5.35 50.86
CA LEU A 920 -11.15 -6.72 50.30
C LEU A 920 -10.05 -7.56 50.96
N ILE A 921 -8.85 -7.02 51.14
CA ILE A 921 -7.73 -7.72 51.80
C ILE A 921 -8.10 -8.04 53.25
N LYS A 922 -8.67 -7.08 53.99
CA LYS A 922 -9.16 -7.31 55.37
C LYS A 922 -10.18 -8.44 55.42
N ARG A 923 -11.12 -8.46 54.46
CA ARG A 923 -12.13 -9.51 54.36
C ARG A 923 -11.49 -10.87 54.08
N CYS A 924 -10.53 -10.94 53.17
CA CYS A 924 -9.80 -12.19 52.89
C CYS A 924 -9.10 -12.74 54.14
N ILE A 925 -8.52 -11.87 54.96
CA ILE A 925 -7.91 -12.25 56.23
C ILE A 925 -8.96 -12.78 57.22
N ALA A 926 -10.09 -12.06 57.37
CA ALA A 926 -11.16 -12.44 58.29
C ALA A 926 -11.83 -13.77 57.92
N ASP A 927 -12.05 -14.00 56.62
CA ASP A 927 -12.68 -15.21 56.08
C ASP A 927 -11.67 -16.35 55.83
N ASN A 928 -10.40 -16.18 56.22
CA ASN A 928 -9.30 -17.14 56.02
C ASN A 928 -9.08 -17.54 54.54
N VAL A 929 -9.30 -16.61 53.62
CA VAL A 929 -8.97 -16.71 52.18
C VAL A 929 -7.52 -16.24 51.98
N VAL A 930 -6.58 -17.01 52.54
CA VAL A 930 -5.15 -16.69 52.56
C VAL A 930 -4.37 -17.94 52.19
N ASP A 931 -3.35 -17.82 51.33
CA ASP A 931 -2.46 -18.95 51.02
C ASP A 931 -1.30 -19.01 52.03
N HIS A 932 -1.57 -19.64 53.17
CA HIS A 932 -0.59 -19.77 54.26
C HIS A 932 0.70 -20.48 53.84
N HIS A 933 0.62 -21.47 52.93
CA HIS A 933 1.79 -22.21 52.46
C HIS A 933 2.66 -21.34 51.54
N PHE A 934 2.04 -20.56 50.66
CA PHE A 934 2.74 -19.60 49.82
C PHE A 934 3.43 -18.50 50.65
N LEU A 935 2.74 -17.94 51.65
CA LEU A 935 3.29 -16.88 52.50
C LEU A 935 4.40 -17.38 53.42
N SER A 936 4.29 -18.59 53.96
CA SER A 936 5.35 -19.19 54.78
C SER A 936 6.62 -19.41 53.98
N ARG A 937 6.52 -19.84 52.70
CA ARG A 937 7.68 -20.02 51.82
C ARG A 937 8.43 -18.73 51.55
N HIS A 938 7.71 -17.60 51.46
CA HIS A 938 8.30 -16.27 51.23
C HIS A 938 8.57 -15.48 52.52
N GLN A 939 8.40 -16.11 53.70
CA GLN A 939 8.62 -15.50 55.02
C GLN A 939 7.89 -14.15 55.20
N THR A 940 6.69 -14.03 54.66
CA THR A 940 5.93 -12.77 54.65
C THR A 940 5.17 -12.55 55.97
N ASP A 941 5.30 -11.35 56.56
CA ASP A 941 4.61 -10.98 57.81
C ASP A 941 3.18 -10.45 57.58
N VAL A 942 2.19 -11.34 57.77
CA VAL A 942 0.76 -11.00 57.68
C VAL A 942 0.28 -10.11 58.84
N ASN A 943 0.88 -10.23 60.03
CA ASN A 943 0.48 -9.42 61.19
C ASN A 943 0.83 -7.95 60.97
N LYS A 944 1.93 -7.67 60.27
CA LYS A 944 2.29 -6.31 59.86
C LYS A 944 1.23 -5.71 58.94
N LEU A 945 0.80 -6.44 57.91
CA LEU A 945 -0.27 -5.99 57.00
C LEU A 945 -1.59 -5.76 57.75
N GLN A 946 -1.97 -6.66 58.67
CA GLN A 946 -3.18 -6.47 59.49
C GLN A 946 -3.14 -5.18 60.31
N LYS A 947 -1.98 -4.83 60.89
CA LYS A 947 -1.80 -3.58 61.64
C LYS A 947 -1.93 -2.35 60.73
N GLU A 948 -1.33 -2.39 59.54
CA GLU A 948 -1.44 -1.29 58.56
C GLU A 948 -2.89 -1.10 58.08
N LEU A 949 -3.63 -2.20 57.89
CA LEU A 949 -5.04 -2.16 57.46
C LEU A 949 -6.02 -1.79 58.59
N ALA A 950 -5.59 -1.77 59.85
CA ALA A 950 -6.47 -1.47 60.99
C ALA A 950 -7.09 -0.06 60.93
N GLU A 951 -6.40 0.88 60.27
CA GLU A 951 -6.87 2.26 60.07
C GLU A 951 -8.02 2.36 59.07
N THR A 952 -8.16 1.41 58.15
CA THR A 952 -9.24 1.38 57.16
C THR A 952 -10.46 0.69 57.75
N LYS A 953 -11.64 1.33 57.77
CA LYS A 953 -12.88 0.71 58.28
C LYS A 953 -13.80 0.27 57.13
N GLU A 954 -14.67 -0.70 57.38
CA GLU A 954 -15.65 -1.12 56.35
C GLU A 954 -16.64 0.01 56.07
N GLU A 955 -16.98 0.82 57.08
CA GLU A 955 -17.82 2.02 56.92
C GLU A 955 -17.22 3.06 55.95
N ASP A 956 -15.90 3.03 55.73
CA ASP A 956 -15.22 3.94 54.81
C ASP A 956 -15.58 3.66 53.34
N ILE A 957 -15.99 2.43 53.01
CA ILE A 957 -16.52 2.08 51.68
C ILE A 957 -17.78 2.87 51.39
N TYR A 958 -18.74 2.81 52.31
CA TYR A 958 -20.02 3.50 52.16
C TYR A 958 -19.87 5.02 52.26
N ARG A 959 -18.91 5.48 53.08
CA ARG A 959 -18.69 6.91 53.33
C ARG A 959 -17.90 7.62 52.24
N TYR A 960 -16.82 7.03 51.75
CA TYR A 960 -15.90 7.69 50.81
C TYR A 960 -16.01 7.16 49.39
N CYS A 961 -16.18 5.84 49.21
CA CYS A 961 -16.38 5.27 47.88
C CYS A 961 -17.82 5.46 47.37
N GLU A 962 -18.78 5.71 48.29
CA GLU A 962 -20.23 5.86 48.01
C GLU A 962 -20.84 4.60 47.35
N LEU A 963 -20.26 3.43 47.61
CA LEU A 963 -20.67 2.16 47.01
C LEU A 963 -21.86 1.53 47.74
N ASP A 964 -22.77 0.89 47.00
CA ASP A 964 -23.87 0.13 47.58
C ASP A 964 -23.42 -1.18 48.27
N LYS A 965 -24.13 -1.58 49.34
CA LYS A 965 -23.83 -2.79 50.12
C LYS A 965 -23.93 -4.09 49.31
N GLU A 966 -24.91 -4.20 48.42
CA GLU A 966 -25.12 -5.38 47.59
C GLU A 966 -23.98 -5.50 46.56
N LYS A 967 -23.65 -4.40 45.88
CA LYS A 967 -22.51 -4.35 44.93
C LYS A 967 -21.20 -4.71 45.61
N TYR A 968 -20.94 -4.19 46.81
CA TYR A 968 -19.74 -4.53 47.57
C TYR A 968 -19.68 -6.01 47.96
N SER A 969 -20.81 -6.58 48.39
CA SER A 969 -20.91 -8.00 48.72
C SER A 969 -20.67 -8.90 47.50
N GLU A 970 -21.21 -8.53 46.34
CA GLU A 970 -20.97 -9.25 45.09
C GLU A 970 -19.49 -9.17 44.64
N PHE A 971 -18.88 -7.99 44.78
CA PHE A 971 -17.45 -7.79 44.54
C PHE A 971 -16.58 -8.71 45.40
N LEU A 972 -16.87 -8.78 46.71
CA LEU A 972 -16.19 -9.70 47.63
C LEU A 972 -16.38 -11.17 47.22
N ASN A 973 -17.60 -11.58 46.89
CA ASN A 973 -17.91 -12.97 46.49
C ASN A 973 -17.12 -13.41 45.25
N CYS A 974 -16.92 -12.51 44.28
CA CYS A 974 -16.18 -12.83 43.07
C CYS A 974 -14.68 -13.02 43.33
N LEU A 975 -14.10 -12.22 44.24
CA LEU A 975 -12.64 -12.19 44.45
C LEU A 975 -12.14 -13.08 45.59
N THR A 976 -13.02 -13.47 46.51
CA THR A 976 -12.70 -14.37 47.64
C THR A 976 -12.74 -15.86 47.26
N ASN A 977 -13.20 -16.22 46.06
CA ASN A 977 -13.18 -17.61 45.60
C ASN A 977 -11.74 -18.09 45.32
N ILE A 978 -11.19 -18.93 46.20
CA ILE A 978 -9.80 -19.42 46.12
C ILE A 978 -9.50 -20.24 44.85
N ASN A 979 -10.51 -20.85 44.23
CA ASN A 979 -10.35 -21.67 43.03
C ASN A 979 -10.43 -20.87 41.73
N ALA A 980 -10.85 -19.59 41.79
CA ALA A 980 -10.97 -18.75 40.60
C ALA A 980 -9.61 -18.21 40.15
N ASN A 981 -9.38 -18.26 38.83
CA ASN A 981 -8.32 -17.57 38.14
C ASN A 981 -8.67 -16.08 38.01
N ILE A 982 -7.90 -15.21 38.66
CA ILE A 982 -8.17 -13.77 38.73
C ILE A 982 -7.06 -12.98 38.04
N ILE A 983 -7.42 -12.18 37.04
CA ILE A 983 -6.51 -11.28 36.35
C ILE A 983 -6.98 -9.82 36.53
N PHE A 984 -6.11 -9.01 37.12
CA PHE A 984 -6.28 -7.55 37.15
C PHE A 984 -5.69 -6.93 35.88
N ILE A 985 -6.33 -5.89 35.37
CA ILE A 985 -5.85 -5.08 34.26
C ILE A 985 -5.91 -3.63 34.71
N SER A 986 -4.75 -2.96 34.74
CA SER A 986 -4.67 -1.56 35.16
C SER A 986 -3.79 -0.76 34.23
N ASN A 987 -4.16 0.47 33.93
CA ASN A 987 -3.29 1.41 33.22
C ASN A 987 -2.52 2.26 34.23
N LEU A 988 -1.20 2.11 34.25
CA LEU A 988 -0.35 2.82 35.22
C LEU A 988 -0.27 4.32 34.93
N ASP A 989 -0.33 4.68 33.65
CA ASP A 989 -0.14 6.04 33.16
C ASP A 989 -1.47 6.81 33.03
N SER A 990 -2.60 6.14 33.28
CA SER A 990 -3.92 6.80 33.31
C SER A 990 -4.06 7.67 34.56
N THR A 991 -4.54 8.89 34.37
CA THR A 991 -4.82 9.84 35.46
C THR A 991 -6.29 9.84 35.87
N SER A 992 -7.17 9.13 35.16
CA SER A 992 -8.57 9.05 35.54
C SER A 992 -8.75 8.12 36.75
N ASP A 993 -9.42 8.62 37.79
CA ASP A 993 -9.99 7.85 38.92
C ASP A 993 -9.00 7.24 39.92
N LYS A 994 -7.70 7.37 39.67
CA LYS A 994 -6.61 6.71 40.38
C LYS A 994 -6.35 7.26 41.80
N SER A 995 -6.01 6.37 42.73
CA SER A 995 -5.32 6.68 44.00
C SER A 995 -3.84 6.27 43.94
N ILE A 996 -2.98 6.92 44.73
CA ILE A 996 -1.52 6.75 44.69
C ILE A 996 -1.02 5.35 45.12
N ASN A 997 -1.88 4.50 45.70
CA ASN A 997 -1.49 3.16 46.18
C ASN A 997 -2.39 2.03 45.65
N ASP A 998 -3.12 2.24 44.56
CA ASP A 998 -4.03 1.23 44.00
C ASP A 998 -3.27 -0.03 43.58
N ILE A 999 -2.15 0.14 42.87
CA ILE A 999 -1.36 -0.98 42.36
C ILE A 999 -0.71 -1.75 43.50
N LYS A 1000 -0.22 -1.05 44.53
CA LYS A 1000 0.32 -1.69 45.76
C LYS A 1000 -0.73 -2.56 46.44
N SER A 1001 -1.94 -2.03 46.57
CA SER A 1001 -3.05 -2.74 47.21
C SER A 1001 -3.45 -3.99 46.41
N VAL A 1002 -3.54 -3.88 45.08
CA VAL A 1002 -3.77 -5.04 44.21
C VAL A 1002 -2.64 -6.06 44.33
N GLY A 1003 -1.38 -5.61 44.35
CA GLY A 1003 -0.22 -6.48 44.59
C GLY A 1003 -0.30 -7.21 45.92
N ASN A 1004 -0.66 -6.52 47.01
CA ASN A 1004 -0.84 -7.11 48.33
C ASN A 1004 -1.93 -8.19 48.32
N PHE A 1005 -3.06 -7.95 47.65
CA PHE A 1005 -4.13 -8.94 47.49
C PHE A 1005 -3.64 -10.18 46.73
N LEU A 1006 -2.96 -9.99 45.59
CA LEU A 1006 -2.43 -11.10 44.78
C LEU A 1006 -1.39 -11.91 45.54
N HIS A 1007 -0.54 -11.26 46.33
CA HIS A 1007 0.47 -11.90 47.18
C HIS A 1007 -0.17 -12.66 48.36
N LEU A 1008 -1.08 -12.02 49.09
CA LEU A 1008 -1.80 -12.61 50.23
C LEU A 1008 -2.51 -13.91 49.84
N THR A 1009 -3.06 -13.95 48.62
CA THR A 1009 -3.85 -15.07 48.13
C THR A 1009 -3.06 -16.09 47.31
N GLY A 1010 -1.73 -15.96 47.23
CA GLY A 1010 -0.87 -16.91 46.48
C GLY A 1010 -1.11 -16.90 44.97
N ARG A 1011 -1.71 -15.82 44.44
CA ARG A 1011 -2.08 -15.68 43.03
C ARG A 1011 -0.97 -15.10 42.18
N ILE A 1012 -0.07 -14.31 42.76
CA ILE A 1012 1.07 -13.78 42.03
C ILE A 1012 2.05 -14.90 41.63
N GLY A 1013 2.46 -14.94 40.36
CA GLY A 1013 3.35 -15.96 39.82
C GLY A 1013 2.71 -17.32 39.55
N LYS A 1014 1.40 -17.46 39.79
CA LYS A 1014 0.61 -18.64 39.41
C LYS A 1014 0.07 -18.42 37.98
N PRO A 1015 0.08 -19.45 37.09
CA PRO A 1015 -0.50 -19.34 35.76
C PRO A 1015 -1.96 -18.84 35.81
N ASP A 1016 -2.34 -18.03 34.82
CA ASP A 1016 -3.69 -17.47 34.67
C ASP A 1016 -4.14 -16.56 35.84
N ASN A 1017 -3.22 -16.14 36.71
CA ASN A 1017 -3.48 -15.30 37.88
C ASN A 1017 -2.44 -14.19 38.00
N GLY A 1018 -2.88 -12.94 38.18
CA GLY A 1018 -1.96 -11.83 38.38
C GLY A 1018 -2.49 -10.49 37.92
N ILE A 1019 -1.59 -9.63 37.44
CA ILE A 1019 -1.91 -8.29 36.95
C ILE A 1019 -1.22 -8.02 35.60
N ILE A 1020 -1.97 -7.44 34.68
CA ILE A 1020 -1.46 -6.83 33.45
C ILE A 1020 -1.43 -5.32 33.66
N ILE A 1021 -0.24 -4.75 33.50
CA ILE A 1021 0.00 -3.31 33.62
C ILE A 1021 0.11 -2.72 32.22
N LEU A 1022 -0.93 -2.00 31.82
CA LEU A 1022 -0.94 -1.21 30.60
C LEU A 1022 -0.14 0.08 30.82
N ARG A 1023 0.52 0.49 29.75
CA ARG A 1023 1.28 1.74 29.65
C ARG A 1023 0.82 2.55 28.45
N GLU A 1024 1.12 3.84 28.47
CA GLU A 1024 0.70 4.77 27.41
C GLU A 1024 1.33 4.43 26.05
N PHE A 1025 2.62 4.09 26.01
CA PHE A 1025 3.36 3.92 24.77
C PHE A 1025 3.79 2.48 24.50
N ASN A 1026 4.01 2.17 23.22
CA ASN A 1026 4.39 0.83 22.74
C ASN A 1026 5.65 0.27 23.41
N ASN A 1027 6.58 1.12 23.85
CA ASN A 1027 7.83 0.69 24.48
C ASN A 1027 8.05 1.24 25.90
N SER A 1028 6.99 1.66 26.59
CA SER A 1028 7.12 2.15 27.97
C SER A 1028 7.68 1.09 28.93
N VAL A 1029 7.42 -0.20 28.67
CA VAL A 1029 8.06 -1.29 29.45
C VAL A 1029 9.54 -1.39 29.11
N GLY A 1030 9.88 -1.37 27.81
CA GLY A 1030 11.26 -1.38 27.34
C GLY A 1030 12.10 -0.22 27.89
N PHE A 1031 11.52 0.97 28.03
CA PHE A 1031 12.15 2.12 28.68
C PHE A 1031 12.66 1.82 30.08
N SER A 1032 11.81 1.24 30.94
CA SER A 1032 12.20 0.87 32.30
C SER A 1032 13.15 -0.33 32.30
N GLU A 1033 12.89 -1.32 31.45
CA GLU A 1033 13.65 -2.56 31.36
C GLU A 1033 15.09 -2.33 30.84
N MET A 1034 15.29 -1.38 29.93
CA MET A 1034 16.61 -0.97 29.45
C MET A 1034 17.34 -0.06 30.45
N GLY A 1035 16.69 0.35 31.54
CA GLY A 1035 17.28 1.21 32.56
C GLY A 1035 17.32 2.68 32.16
N SER A 1036 16.47 3.15 31.25
CA SER A 1036 16.39 4.57 30.87
C SER A 1036 15.70 5.45 31.93
N SER A 1037 15.80 5.07 33.20
CA SER A 1037 15.25 5.75 34.37
C SER A 1037 16.35 5.96 35.40
N PRO A 1038 16.33 7.02 36.21
CA PRO A 1038 17.30 7.20 37.28
C PRO A 1038 17.20 6.10 38.36
N GLY A 1039 16.05 5.43 38.47
CA GLY A 1039 15.82 4.41 39.50
C GLY A 1039 16.29 2.99 39.14
N TYR A 1040 16.60 2.72 37.87
CA TYR A 1040 16.95 1.37 37.41
C TYR A 1040 18.15 1.34 36.45
N LEU A 1041 18.98 0.31 36.62
CA LEU A 1041 19.88 -0.21 35.59
C LEU A 1041 19.15 -1.30 34.76
N PRO A 1042 19.69 -1.70 33.58
CA PRO A 1042 19.07 -2.72 32.74
C PRO A 1042 18.65 -3.99 33.50
N GLY A 1043 17.44 -4.50 33.23
CA GLY A 1043 16.86 -5.65 33.93
C GLY A 1043 16.28 -5.32 35.32
N TYR A 1044 15.79 -4.07 35.49
CA TYR A 1044 15.22 -3.57 36.75
C TYR A 1044 16.17 -3.72 37.95
N VAL A 1045 17.47 -3.49 37.73
CA VAL A 1045 18.47 -3.57 38.80
C VAL A 1045 18.43 -2.29 39.63
N LYS A 1046 18.22 -2.44 40.94
CA LYS A 1046 18.10 -1.32 41.90
C LYS A 1046 19.43 -1.00 42.57
N GLN A 1047 19.50 0.18 43.19
CA GLN A 1047 20.70 0.64 43.91
C GLN A 1047 21.10 -0.28 45.08
N SER A 1048 20.13 -0.97 45.70
CA SER A 1048 20.39 -1.93 46.77
C SER A 1048 21.06 -3.23 46.28
N GLU A 1049 21.06 -3.51 44.98
CA GLU A 1049 21.54 -4.77 44.39
C GLU A 1049 23.02 -4.69 43.98
N VAL A 1050 23.92 -4.46 44.94
CA VAL A 1050 25.35 -4.19 44.73
C VAL A 1050 26.06 -5.23 43.85
N ASN A 1051 25.69 -6.51 43.94
CA ASN A 1051 26.29 -7.57 43.12
C ASN A 1051 25.93 -7.45 41.64
N GLU A 1052 24.69 -7.09 41.33
CA GLU A 1052 24.26 -6.86 39.94
C GLU A 1052 24.88 -5.59 39.37
N ILE A 1053 25.01 -4.54 40.18
CA ILE A 1053 25.71 -3.30 39.79
C ILE A 1053 27.16 -3.62 39.40
N LYS A 1054 27.88 -4.40 40.22
CA LYS A 1054 29.26 -4.83 39.91
C LYS A 1054 29.36 -5.64 38.62
N ARG A 1055 28.41 -6.55 38.38
CA ARG A 1055 28.36 -7.35 37.14
C ARG A 1055 28.18 -6.49 35.88
N ILE A 1056 27.31 -5.48 35.95
CA ILE A 1056 27.12 -4.52 34.85
C ILE A 1056 28.36 -3.64 34.70
N SER A 1057 28.96 -3.19 35.81
CA SER A 1057 30.22 -2.45 35.85
C SER A 1057 31.37 -3.16 35.15
N GLU A 1058 31.53 -4.46 35.36
CA GLU A 1058 32.53 -5.28 34.67
C GLU A 1058 32.28 -5.32 33.16
N THR A 1059 31.01 -5.43 32.74
CA THR A 1059 30.65 -5.47 31.31
C THR A 1059 30.88 -4.14 30.62
N TRP A 1060 30.66 -3.02 31.32
CA TRP A 1060 30.82 -1.67 30.78
C TRP A 1060 32.19 -1.05 31.08
N ASN A 1061 33.07 -1.78 31.77
CA ASN A 1061 34.41 -1.32 32.14
C ASN A 1061 34.39 0.03 32.91
N ILE A 1062 33.44 0.20 33.84
CA ILE A 1062 33.28 1.41 34.65
C ILE A 1062 32.65 1.11 36.01
N ASP A 1063 33.12 1.75 37.08
CA ASP A 1063 32.49 1.64 38.41
C ASP A 1063 31.21 2.46 38.48
N LEU A 1064 30.07 1.77 38.53
CA LEU A 1064 28.74 2.39 38.60
C LEU A 1064 28.32 2.71 40.04
N THR A 1065 29.05 2.24 41.06
CA THR A 1065 28.65 2.38 42.47
C THR A 1065 28.51 3.85 42.88
N ASN A 1066 29.35 4.72 42.31
CA ASN A 1066 29.34 6.17 42.58
C ASN A 1066 28.59 6.98 41.51
N ILE A 1067 28.14 6.33 40.43
CA ILE A 1067 27.45 6.98 39.30
C ILE A 1067 25.94 6.76 39.42
N PHE A 1068 25.51 5.52 39.68
CA PHE A 1068 24.12 5.13 39.81
C PHE A 1068 23.58 5.49 41.21
N VAL A 1069 23.41 6.79 41.44
CA VAL A 1069 22.90 7.38 42.67
C VAL A 1069 21.51 7.97 42.49
N ASP A 1070 20.75 8.08 43.58
CA ASP A 1070 19.38 8.61 43.54
C ASP A 1070 19.35 10.04 42.98
N THR A 1071 18.47 10.26 42.00
CA THR A 1071 18.48 11.47 41.19
C THR A 1071 17.05 11.93 40.90
N ASP A 1072 16.67 13.06 41.51
CA ASP A 1072 15.43 13.78 41.21
C ASP A 1072 15.68 14.82 40.10
N LEU A 1073 15.57 14.37 38.86
CA LEU A 1073 15.86 15.19 37.67
C LEU A 1073 14.89 16.37 37.53
N ALA A 1074 13.61 16.21 37.92
CA ALA A 1074 12.62 17.27 37.87
C ALA A 1074 12.97 18.43 38.81
N ARG A 1075 13.51 18.12 39.99
CA ARG A 1075 14.04 19.12 40.93
C ARG A 1075 15.30 19.78 40.40
N LYS A 1076 16.27 19.01 39.87
CA LYS A 1076 17.49 19.56 39.26
C LYS A 1076 17.17 20.58 38.16
N LEU A 1077 16.25 20.25 37.25
CA LEU A 1077 15.80 21.14 36.17
C LEU A 1077 15.15 22.43 36.70
N ARG A 1078 14.22 22.32 37.68
CA ARG A 1078 13.57 23.50 38.29
C ARG A 1078 14.54 24.45 38.99
N ARG A 1079 15.63 23.91 39.54
CA ARG A 1079 16.66 24.69 40.23
C ARG A 1079 17.73 25.25 39.30
N GLY A 1080 17.68 24.93 38.01
CA GLY A 1080 18.70 25.33 37.03
C GLY A 1080 20.06 24.65 37.24
N GLU A 1081 20.07 23.48 37.88
CA GLU A 1081 21.28 22.68 38.08
C GLU A 1081 21.71 21.96 36.78
N ILE A 1082 20.76 21.70 35.88
CA ILE A 1082 21.04 21.22 34.52
C ILE A 1082 21.27 22.43 33.61
N LYS A 1083 22.38 22.39 32.87
CA LYS A 1083 22.85 23.42 31.94
C LYS A 1083 22.79 22.96 30.48
N ALA A 1084 22.96 21.67 30.23
CA ALA A 1084 22.76 21.09 28.90
C ALA A 1084 21.75 19.96 28.93
N ILE A 1085 20.89 19.89 27.90
CA ILE A 1085 19.90 18.82 27.75
C ILE A 1085 19.89 18.27 26.33
N LEU A 1086 19.86 16.94 26.22
CA LEU A 1086 19.68 16.24 24.96
C LEU A 1086 18.33 15.54 24.98
N ILE A 1087 17.45 15.87 24.04
CA ILE A 1087 16.07 15.36 23.98
C ILE A 1087 15.93 14.50 22.72
N PHE A 1088 15.50 13.25 22.88
CA PHE A 1088 15.30 12.30 21.79
C PHE A 1088 13.82 11.89 21.70
N GLY A 1089 13.13 12.36 20.66
CA GLY A 1089 11.76 11.94 20.30
C GLY A 1089 10.63 12.41 21.22
N GLU A 1090 10.82 13.53 21.93
CA GLU A 1090 9.81 14.17 22.78
C GLU A 1090 9.67 15.67 22.45
N ASP A 1091 8.44 16.18 22.61
CA ASP A 1091 8.09 17.58 22.42
C ASP A 1091 7.51 18.20 23.71
N PRO A 1092 8.30 18.34 24.79
CA PRO A 1092 7.83 18.89 26.06
C PRO A 1092 7.40 20.35 25.99
N LEU A 1093 7.91 21.16 25.06
CA LEU A 1093 7.65 22.61 24.98
C LEU A 1093 6.33 22.97 24.31
N ILE A 1094 5.63 22.02 23.69
CA ILE A 1094 4.23 22.19 23.25
C ILE A 1094 3.33 22.64 24.41
N ILE A 1095 3.67 22.25 25.64
CA ILE A 1095 3.01 22.70 26.85
C ILE A 1095 3.75 23.92 27.38
N ARG A 1096 3.14 25.10 27.28
CA ARG A 1096 3.74 26.36 27.74
C ARG A 1096 4.23 26.33 29.19
N ASN A 1097 3.52 25.63 30.09
CA ASN A 1097 3.89 25.51 31.50
C ASN A 1097 5.19 24.72 31.73
N ASN A 1098 5.67 23.96 30.73
CA ASN A 1098 6.93 23.25 30.84
C ASN A 1098 8.15 24.16 30.69
N LYS A 1099 7.99 25.40 30.18
CA LYS A 1099 9.10 26.38 30.07
C LYS A 1099 9.87 26.59 31.39
N LYS A 1100 9.21 26.40 32.54
CA LYS A 1100 9.83 26.46 33.88
C LYS A 1100 10.96 25.44 34.11
N TYR A 1101 11.02 24.35 33.34
CA TYR A 1101 12.09 23.35 33.40
C TYR A 1101 13.27 23.67 32.48
N PHE A 1102 13.13 24.69 31.63
CA PHE A 1102 14.12 25.06 30.61
C PHE A 1102 14.82 26.39 30.90
N SER A 1103 14.39 27.15 31.92
CA SER A 1103 14.93 28.49 32.21
C SER A 1103 16.41 28.51 32.61
N GLY A 1104 16.96 27.38 33.07
CA GLY A 1104 18.38 27.25 33.42
C GLY A 1104 19.25 26.58 32.34
N ILE A 1105 18.65 26.19 31.20
CA ILE A 1105 19.34 25.48 30.12
C ILE A 1105 20.10 26.50 29.25
N GLU A 1106 21.40 26.25 29.08
CA GLU A 1106 22.32 27.05 28.26
C GLU A 1106 22.61 26.41 26.90
N PHE A 1107 22.36 25.09 26.77
CA PHE A 1107 22.54 24.36 25.52
C PHE A 1107 21.53 23.22 25.38
N MET A 1108 20.77 23.22 24.28
CA MET A 1108 19.76 22.21 23.99
C MET A 1108 19.98 21.52 22.64
N VAL A 1109 20.05 20.19 22.67
CA VAL A 1109 20.10 19.32 21.49
C VAL A 1109 18.79 18.56 21.38
N VAL A 1110 18.17 18.56 20.21
CA VAL A 1110 16.93 17.81 19.96
C VAL A 1110 17.13 16.88 18.78
N CYS A 1111 16.90 15.59 18.99
CA CYS A 1111 16.86 14.58 17.94
C CYS A 1111 15.41 14.16 17.71
N ASP A 1112 14.84 14.58 16.59
CA ASP A 1112 13.43 14.32 16.26
C ASP A 1112 13.26 14.10 14.74
N SER A 1113 12.18 13.41 14.38
CA SER A 1113 11.81 13.16 12.99
C SER A 1113 11.10 14.35 12.35
N PHE A 1114 10.46 15.22 13.15
CA PHE A 1114 9.62 16.32 12.70
C PHE A 1114 9.99 17.65 13.35
N HIS A 1115 9.70 18.77 12.68
CA HIS A 1115 9.79 20.08 13.34
C HIS A 1115 8.64 20.23 14.35
N THR A 1116 9.02 20.41 15.62
CA THR A 1116 8.16 20.57 16.80
C THR A 1116 8.42 21.88 17.55
N ASP A 1117 7.56 22.24 18.52
CA ASP A 1117 7.78 23.39 19.40
C ASP A 1117 9.12 23.30 20.14
N THR A 1118 9.54 22.08 20.51
CA THR A 1118 10.83 21.84 21.16
C THR A 1118 12.02 22.02 20.20
N THR A 1119 11.90 21.59 18.94
CA THR A 1119 12.96 21.84 17.94
C THR A 1119 13.12 23.34 17.63
N ALA A 1120 12.04 24.13 17.73
CA ALA A 1120 12.08 25.56 17.45
C ALA A 1120 12.97 26.34 18.44
N GLU A 1121 13.13 25.83 19.66
CA GLU A 1121 13.93 26.41 20.73
C GLU A 1121 15.32 25.78 20.85
N ALA A 1122 15.64 24.74 20.04
CA ALA A 1122 16.89 24.02 20.11
C ALA A 1122 18.10 24.80 19.54
N ASP A 1123 19.28 24.54 20.11
CA ASP A 1123 20.56 25.01 19.58
C ASP A 1123 21.10 24.08 18.50
N VAL A 1124 20.87 22.78 18.64
CA VAL A 1124 21.20 21.77 17.62
C VAL A 1124 20.00 20.87 17.40
N ILE A 1125 19.65 20.65 16.14
CA ILE A 1125 18.60 19.72 15.73
C ILE A 1125 19.28 18.61 14.94
N LEU A 1126 19.05 17.36 15.35
CA LEU A 1126 19.53 16.16 14.67
C LEU A 1126 18.33 15.44 14.03
N PRO A 1127 18.43 15.00 12.76
CA PRO A 1127 17.36 14.26 12.11
C PRO A 1127 17.24 12.86 12.72
N ALA A 1128 16.03 12.46 13.10
CA ALA A 1128 15.73 11.10 13.55
C ALA A 1128 14.94 10.31 12.50
N ALA A 1129 15.34 9.05 12.33
CA ALA A 1129 14.61 8.02 11.61
C ALA A 1129 13.34 7.64 12.38
N THR A 1130 12.24 7.42 11.66
CA THR A 1130 11.00 6.88 12.26
C THR A 1130 11.10 5.37 12.46
N TYR A 1131 10.13 4.78 13.16
CA TYR A 1131 10.13 3.35 13.49
C TYR A 1131 10.07 2.39 12.28
N ILE A 1132 9.74 2.89 11.07
CA ILE A 1132 9.76 2.08 9.83
C ILE A 1132 11.04 2.31 9.00
N GLU A 1133 11.87 3.28 9.37
CA GLU A 1133 13.11 3.67 8.70
C GLU A 1133 14.35 3.06 9.38
N GLN A 1134 14.17 2.41 10.52
CA GLN A 1134 15.23 1.77 11.29
C GLN A 1134 14.81 0.39 11.77
N SER A 1135 15.80 -0.41 12.13
CA SER A 1135 15.59 -1.73 12.75
C SER A 1135 15.75 -1.65 14.26
N GLY A 1136 15.00 -2.46 14.99
CA GLY A 1136 15.11 -2.54 16.45
C GLY A 1136 14.08 -3.45 17.08
N SER A 1137 14.00 -3.38 18.40
CA SER A 1137 13.05 -4.14 19.19
C SER A 1137 12.26 -3.28 20.18
N PHE A 1138 11.07 -3.76 20.53
CA PHE A 1138 10.15 -3.06 21.42
C PHE A 1138 9.48 -4.07 22.37
N THR A 1139 9.37 -3.73 23.65
CA THR A 1139 8.77 -4.56 24.69
C THR A 1139 7.34 -4.14 24.99
N ARG A 1140 6.41 -5.09 24.80
CA ARG A 1140 4.98 -4.95 25.11
C ARG A 1140 4.71 -4.79 26.61
N CYS A 1141 3.48 -4.39 26.94
CA CYS A 1141 2.96 -4.36 28.30
C CYS A 1141 3.17 -5.67 29.09
N ASP A 1142 3.21 -6.83 28.43
CA ASP A 1142 3.38 -8.15 29.03
C ASP A 1142 4.79 -8.75 28.91
N ASN A 1143 5.80 -7.87 28.82
CA ASN A 1143 7.23 -8.22 28.82
C ASN A 1143 7.66 -9.10 27.63
N ILE A 1144 6.91 -9.07 26.53
CA ILE A 1144 7.26 -9.74 25.27
C ILE A 1144 8.00 -8.76 24.36
N VAL A 1145 9.24 -9.11 24.01
CA VAL A 1145 10.06 -8.34 23.07
C VAL A 1145 9.67 -8.69 21.63
N GLN A 1146 9.26 -7.69 20.85
CA GLN A 1146 8.92 -7.81 19.44
C GLN A 1146 10.00 -7.16 18.57
N LEU A 1147 10.37 -7.82 17.48
CA LEU A 1147 11.20 -7.21 16.45
C LEU A 1147 10.36 -6.33 15.51
N ALA A 1148 10.96 -5.20 15.13
CA ALA A 1148 10.49 -4.30 14.10
C ALA A 1148 11.61 -4.16 13.03
N PRO A 1149 11.41 -4.71 11.83
CA PRO A 1149 12.37 -4.54 10.75
C PRO A 1149 12.27 -3.14 10.13
N ARG A 1150 13.38 -2.69 9.53
CA ARG A 1150 13.40 -1.52 8.65
C ARG A 1150 12.61 -1.85 7.37
N ILE A 1151 11.63 -1.02 7.03
CA ILE A 1151 10.71 -1.24 5.89
C ILE A 1151 11.02 -0.31 4.72
N ILE A 1152 11.34 0.95 5.00
CA ILE A 1152 11.69 1.93 3.98
C ILE A 1152 13.13 2.39 4.17
N SER A 1153 13.73 2.93 3.12
CA SER A 1153 14.96 3.69 3.26
C SER A 1153 14.66 4.95 4.09
N GLY A 1154 15.54 5.26 5.06
CA GLY A 1154 15.45 6.55 5.77
C GLY A 1154 15.56 7.72 4.79
N LEU A 1155 14.88 8.83 5.09
CA LEU A 1155 15.01 10.07 4.31
C LEU A 1155 16.39 10.75 4.51
N HIS A 1156 17.22 10.19 5.39
CA HIS A 1156 18.61 10.54 5.65
C HIS A 1156 19.44 9.26 5.89
N ASP A 1157 20.76 9.38 5.80
CA ASP A 1157 21.71 8.25 5.72
C ASP A 1157 21.96 7.48 7.03
N TYR A 1158 21.22 7.76 8.10
CA TYR A 1158 21.54 7.28 9.45
C TYR A 1158 20.32 6.74 10.17
N GLU A 1159 20.47 5.58 10.83
CA GLU A 1159 19.52 5.13 11.86
C GLU A 1159 19.87 5.80 13.20
N ASN A 1160 18.90 5.95 14.10
CA ASN A 1160 19.07 6.74 15.32
C ASN A 1160 20.15 6.18 16.23
N TRP A 1161 20.21 4.85 16.38
CA TRP A 1161 21.24 4.18 17.17
C TRP A 1161 22.66 4.56 16.69
N SER A 1162 22.85 4.76 15.39
CA SER A 1162 24.15 5.11 14.81
C SER A 1162 24.56 6.55 15.15
N ILE A 1163 23.60 7.48 15.22
CA ILE A 1163 23.81 8.86 15.66
C ILE A 1163 24.22 8.88 17.13
N ILE A 1164 23.51 8.10 17.96
CA ILE A 1164 23.79 7.99 19.40
C ILE A 1164 25.20 7.41 19.62
N VAL A 1165 25.55 6.33 18.93
CA VAL A 1165 26.88 5.71 19.00
C VAL A 1165 27.97 6.69 18.57
N LYS A 1166 27.81 7.38 17.44
CA LYS A 1166 28.79 8.37 16.95
C LYS A 1166 29.01 9.49 17.97
N LEU A 1167 27.93 10.02 18.56
CA LEU A 1167 28.04 11.05 19.59
C LEU A 1167 28.73 10.53 20.86
N ALA A 1168 28.32 9.36 21.36
CA ALA A 1168 28.84 8.78 22.58
C ALA A 1168 30.33 8.41 22.50
N ARG A 1169 30.83 8.07 21.31
CA ARG A 1169 32.27 7.79 21.05
C ARG A 1169 33.21 8.94 21.39
N TYR A 1170 32.74 10.19 21.35
CA TYR A 1170 33.56 11.34 21.75
C TYR A 1170 33.83 11.41 23.27
N PHE A 1171 33.05 10.68 24.06
CA PHE A 1171 33.10 10.68 25.52
C PHE A 1171 33.63 9.37 26.09
N SER A 1172 33.41 8.23 25.41
CA SER A 1172 33.93 6.93 25.85
C SER A 1172 34.19 5.98 24.68
N LYS A 1173 35.25 5.17 24.81
CA LYS A 1173 35.61 4.11 23.85
C LYS A 1173 34.70 2.88 23.95
N GLU A 1174 33.82 2.81 24.94
CA GLU A 1174 32.90 1.67 25.19
C GLU A 1174 31.68 1.64 24.25
N PHE A 1175 31.65 2.50 23.23
CA PHE A 1175 30.58 2.62 22.23
C PHE A 1175 31.02 2.12 20.85
N ASN A 1176 31.65 0.95 20.77
CA ASN A 1176 32.12 0.36 19.51
C ASN A 1176 31.10 -0.62 18.90
N PHE A 1177 29.91 -0.11 18.54
CA PHE A 1177 28.87 -0.88 17.85
C PHE A 1177 28.81 -0.57 16.35
N ASN A 1178 28.65 -1.60 15.54
CA ASN A 1178 28.49 -1.53 14.09
C ASN A 1178 27.14 -2.03 13.60
N SER A 1179 26.34 -2.67 14.47
CA SER A 1179 24.99 -3.15 14.13
C SER A 1179 24.07 -3.18 15.35
N VAL A 1180 22.76 -3.22 15.09
CA VAL A 1180 21.71 -3.40 16.11
C VAL A 1180 21.86 -4.74 16.83
N ASP A 1181 22.31 -5.80 16.14
CA ASP A 1181 22.54 -7.12 16.73
C ASP A 1181 23.66 -7.11 17.78
N GLU A 1182 24.74 -6.36 17.56
CA GLU A 1182 25.81 -6.19 18.57
C GLU A 1182 25.28 -5.50 19.84
N ILE A 1183 24.41 -4.51 19.68
CA ILE A 1183 23.77 -3.81 20.81
C ILE A 1183 22.87 -4.78 21.57
N MET A 1184 22.01 -5.51 20.86
CA MET A 1184 21.14 -6.54 21.45
C MET A 1184 21.93 -7.63 22.17
N ASN A 1185 23.08 -8.05 21.64
CA ASN A 1185 23.95 -9.01 22.30
C ASN A 1185 24.54 -8.46 23.61
N GLU A 1186 24.88 -7.18 23.67
CA GLU A 1186 25.28 -6.56 24.92
C GLU A 1186 24.11 -6.45 25.92
N ILE A 1187 22.92 -6.05 25.45
CA ILE A 1187 21.70 -6.02 26.27
C ILE A 1187 21.47 -7.39 26.92
N ARG A 1188 21.59 -8.49 26.16
CA ARG A 1188 21.47 -9.86 26.70
C ARG A 1188 22.49 -10.20 27.78
N ARG A 1189 23.67 -9.58 27.78
CA ARG A 1189 24.68 -9.77 28.83
C ARG A 1189 24.34 -9.02 30.10
N VAL A 1190 23.82 -7.80 30.00
CA VAL A 1190 23.58 -6.93 31.17
C VAL A 1190 22.17 -7.03 31.73
N ASN A 1191 21.16 -7.29 30.91
CA ASN A 1191 19.79 -7.50 31.36
C ASN A 1191 19.60 -8.95 31.81
N ARG A 1192 19.42 -9.15 33.11
CA ARG A 1192 19.26 -10.48 33.75
C ARG A 1192 18.05 -11.28 33.27
N TYR A 1193 17.02 -10.64 32.72
CA TYR A 1193 15.81 -11.31 32.25
C TYR A 1193 15.90 -11.76 30.79
N TYR A 1194 16.72 -11.09 29.97
CA TYR A 1194 16.93 -11.44 28.57
C TYR A 1194 17.69 -12.77 28.38
N LYS A 1195 18.22 -13.36 29.46
CA LYS A 1195 18.72 -14.75 29.47
C LYS A 1195 17.58 -15.79 29.35
N TYR A 1196 16.41 -15.43 29.88
CA TYR A 1196 15.22 -16.28 30.02
C TYR A 1196 14.10 -15.87 29.05
N GLY A 1197 14.11 -14.61 28.62
CA GLY A 1197 13.26 -14.04 27.58
C GLY A 1197 13.92 -14.13 26.21
N GLY A 1198 13.12 -14.36 25.18
CA GLY A 1198 13.55 -14.33 23.79
C GLY A 1198 12.67 -13.40 22.98
N ILE A 1199 13.03 -13.20 21.71
CA ILE A 1199 12.12 -12.55 20.76
C ILE A 1199 10.80 -13.33 20.75
N ASN A 1200 9.69 -12.63 20.94
CA ASN A 1200 8.34 -13.16 21.06
C ASN A 1200 8.12 -14.13 22.25
N LYS A 1201 8.96 -14.07 23.29
CA LYS A 1201 8.78 -14.86 24.52
C LYS A 1201 8.91 -13.98 25.76
N SER A 1202 7.92 -14.04 26.64
CA SER A 1202 7.96 -13.36 27.94
C SER A 1202 8.91 -14.09 28.89
N TRP A 1203 9.74 -13.34 29.61
CA TRP A 1203 10.62 -13.88 30.65
C TRP A 1203 9.90 -14.12 31.99
N ILE A 1204 8.66 -13.61 32.15
CA ILE A 1204 7.88 -13.65 33.39
C ILE A 1204 7.78 -15.07 33.97
N LYS A 1205 7.45 -16.05 33.13
CA LYS A 1205 7.20 -17.43 33.58
C LYS A 1205 8.45 -18.06 34.20
N GLU A 1206 9.62 -17.83 33.61
CA GLU A 1206 10.88 -18.34 34.14
C GLU A 1206 11.29 -17.62 35.42
N TYR A 1207 11.04 -16.30 35.51
CA TYR A 1207 11.26 -15.53 36.73
C TYR A 1207 10.47 -16.12 37.92
N PHE A 1208 9.17 -16.34 37.76
CA PHE A 1208 8.33 -16.89 38.84
C PHE A 1208 8.63 -18.35 39.17
N ASN A 1209 9.06 -19.15 38.18
CA ASN A 1209 9.45 -20.54 38.44
C ASN A 1209 10.77 -20.65 39.23
N ASN A 1210 11.77 -19.84 38.89
CA ASN A 1210 13.15 -20.03 39.37
C ASN A 1210 13.62 -18.98 40.39
N GLY A 1211 13.32 -17.70 40.16
CA GLY A 1211 13.87 -16.58 40.94
C GLY A 1211 13.00 -16.14 42.11
N TYR A 1212 11.69 -16.27 41.98
CA TYR A 1212 10.73 -15.73 42.94
C TYR A 1212 10.58 -16.59 44.21
N ASN A 1213 10.54 -17.92 44.05
CA ASN A 1213 10.25 -18.89 45.12
C ASN A 1213 11.23 -18.89 46.32
N GLN A 1214 12.35 -18.16 46.24
CA GLN A 1214 13.42 -18.16 47.26
C GLN A 1214 13.59 -16.81 47.97
N GLN A 1215 12.73 -15.82 47.67
CA GLN A 1215 12.87 -14.47 48.20
C GLN A 1215 12.04 -14.24 49.46
N VAL A 1216 12.57 -13.44 50.39
CA VAL A 1216 11.79 -12.86 51.49
C VAL A 1216 10.99 -11.70 50.90
N ILE A 1217 9.66 -11.74 51.04
CA ILE A 1217 8.76 -10.76 50.42
C ILE A 1217 8.01 -10.00 51.50
N ASN A 1218 8.03 -8.67 51.38
CA ASN A 1218 7.26 -7.77 52.24
C ASN A 1218 6.01 -7.30 51.52
N PHE A 1219 4.90 -7.16 52.25
CA PHE A 1219 3.76 -6.41 51.74
C PHE A 1219 4.16 -4.95 51.49
N ALA A 1220 3.64 -4.38 50.41
CA ALA A 1220 3.83 -2.98 50.08
C ALA A 1220 3.02 -2.11 51.05
N ALA A 1221 3.65 -1.08 51.61
CA ALA A 1221 2.96 -0.16 52.50
C ALA A 1221 1.89 0.63 51.73
N THR A 1222 0.64 0.59 52.21
CA THR A 1222 -0.50 1.31 51.60
C THR A 1222 -1.03 2.34 52.59
N LYS A 1223 -0.85 3.63 52.29
CA LYS A 1223 -1.52 4.72 53.03
C LYS A 1223 -2.74 5.15 52.24
N ILE A 1224 -3.86 5.38 52.92
CA ILE A 1224 -5.03 5.96 52.27
C ILE A 1224 -4.71 7.40 51.90
N ASP A 1225 -4.70 7.69 50.60
CA ASP A 1225 -4.60 9.04 50.06
C ASP A 1225 -5.89 9.34 49.29
N LEU A 1226 -6.69 10.23 49.84
CA LEU A 1226 -7.96 10.68 49.27
C LEU A 1226 -7.78 11.84 48.28
N SER A 1227 -6.55 12.29 48.03
CA SER A 1227 -6.31 13.36 47.05
C SER A 1227 -6.67 12.86 45.65
N THR A 1228 -7.53 13.62 44.96
CA THR A 1228 -7.86 13.35 43.57
C THR A 1228 -6.74 13.87 42.67
N PHE A 1229 -6.19 13.02 41.82
CA PHE A 1229 -5.20 13.43 40.84
C PHE A 1229 -5.83 13.37 39.43
N ASP A 1230 -6.33 14.50 38.92
CA ASP A 1230 -6.90 14.55 37.56
C ASP A 1230 -6.37 15.76 36.76
N PRO A 1231 -5.08 15.80 36.40
CA PRO A 1231 -4.68 16.55 35.23
C PRO A 1231 -5.01 15.73 33.99
N VAL A 1232 -5.69 16.37 33.03
CA VAL A 1232 -5.66 15.93 31.63
C VAL A 1232 -4.19 15.80 31.24
N LYS A 1233 -3.74 14.56 30.98
CA LYS A 1233 -2.36 14.31 30.56
C LYS A 1233 -2.14 14.94 29.18
N PRO A 1234 -1.26 15.93 29.05
CA PRO A 1234 -1.05 16.60 27.78
C PRO A 1234 -0.22 15.74 26.83
N VAL A 1235 -0.46 15.91 25.53
CA VAL A 1235 0.23 15.17 24.47
C VAL A 1235 1.56 15.84 24.15
N ILE A 1236 2.66 15.10 24.33
CA ILE A 1236 4.03 15.61 24.11
C ILE A 1236 4.77 14.91 22.96
N HIS A 1237 4.07 14.19 22.09
CA HIS A 1237 4.67 13.54 20.93
C HIS A 1237 3.96 13.98 19.66
N TYR A 1238 4.74 14.31 18.62
CA TYR A 1238 4.22 14.81 17.35
C TYR A 1238 3.16 13.88 16.75
N GLN A 1239 3.41 12.57 16.71
CA GLN A 1239 2.50 11.59 16.13
C GLN A 1239 1.19 11.39 16.91
N GLU A 1240 1.22 11.51 18.24
CA GLU A 1240 -0.01 11.49 19.04
C GLU A 1240 -0.80 12.77 18.78
N ASN A 1241 -0.12 13.92 18.77
CA ASN A 1241 -0.76 15.21 18.50
C ASN A 1241 -1.37 15.21 17.08
N TYR A 1242 -0.65 14.70 16.08
CA TYR A 1242 -1.16 14.50 14.73
C TYR A 1242 -2.42 13.64 14.73
N TYR A 1243 -2.39 12.49 15.42
CA TYR A 1243 -3.56 11.64 15.53
C TYR A 1243 -4.75 12.41 16.13
N PHE A 1244 -4.57 13.12 17.25
CA PHE A 1244 -5.68 13.86 17.86
C PHE A 1244 -6.20 15.00 16.98
N SER A 1245 -5.30 15.79 16.37
CA SER A 1245 -5.62 17.00 15.61
C SER A 1245 -6.11 16.74 14.18
N ASN A 1246 -5.64 15.68 13.52
CA ASN A 1246 -5.91 15.43 12.09
C ASN A 1246 -6.73 14.15 11.83
N VAL A 1247 -6.74 13.21 12.78
CA VAL A 1247 -7.47 11.94 12.66
C VAL A 1247 -8.68 11.92 13.59
N LYS A 1248 -8.48 11.93 14.92
CA LYS A 1248 -9.54 11.83 15.91
C LYS A 1248 -10.54 12.98 15.80
N SER A 1249 -10.06 14.21 15.61
CA SER A 1249 -10.91 15.41 15.42
C SER A 1249 -11.87 15.35 14.23
N LYS A 1250 -11.60 14.48 13.24
CA LYS A 1250 -12.49 14.26 12.09
C LYS A 1250 -13.49 13.13 12.31
N LEU A 1251 -13.22 12.26 13.30
CA LEU A 1251 -14.08 11.13 13.69
C LEU A 1251 -15.14 11.53 14.71
N VAL A 1252 -14.83 12.54 15.54
CA VAL A 1252 -15.73 13.20 16.50
C VAL A 1252 -16.41 14.36 15.80
#